data_AF-A0A1H1A7Z4-F1
#
_entry.id   AF-A0A1H1A7Z4-F1
#
_cell.length_a   1.000
_cell.length_b   1.000
_cell.length_c   1.000
_cell.angle_alpha   90.00
_cell.angle_beta   90.00
_cell.angle_gamma   90.00
#
_symmetry.space_group_name_H-M   'P 1'
#
loop_
_entity.id
_entity.type
_entity.pdbx_description
1 polymer ?
#
loop_
_entity_poly.entity_id
_entity_poly.type
_entity_poly.pdbx_seq_one_letter_code
_entity_poly.pdbx_strand_id
1 'polypeptide(L)'
;MPERIRTKLAKLRHSLVLNQYMFSLLGPDADIERMSEMLKAPVLEGWDEENHSRYSLVLKQYFRNSPIVEKLEEYDEHIFRHTERINKLRKEAIQWKYFQYLSLLFTEVYLDRYFNGREQLLTDLNLFLFGDRDHHTCFNSNPKNYNGLEPFTEKELNKLAYWNATGSGKTLLMHVNILQYLWYYERSDKRQGRLNRIILLTPNEGLSNQHLEELAMSGIDAVGFNKDVTNHLYKGSHVEVMEITKLSDDKEKNNVTRVDPHAFEGNNLIIVDEGHRGSSGDSWKDYRNTLADGGFTFEYSATFGQSVSAGSDPQKKKQLLNEYGKATIFDYSYKHFYEDGYGKDYNILNLTESLQSSGQLDRYLTACLLSFYEQMRLYEEEADQMRPFNVEKPLAIFVGTTVLKSNNKSSASYKESVSDVISILRFFYYFISNHNAAVEDIRLLMTGQAGLRDEENREIFEDSFRYLRASNLEAQSIYGDMLQRLFKAPTLGANIYVDNLKGKEGEIGLRIGNGAYFGVINVGDSDGLMKKIREEKDAEGNALFMCTDVDFTNKSPFATINEKNSSVNILIGSKKFTEGWNSWRVSTMGLMNIGRGEGSQIIQLFGRGVRLKGYGFSLKRSNKLEGYEHPKLPAFINLLETLNIFGVRADYMQKFRDYLESEGINKGPEMEPIELPIFPTVDLEKTKLKYIKVKDGKDFKTDYPHIELKAEEKLKVTLNYYPRLQRLPSQEVGANVTHDYHKEVLENAYWPYINWDEVYFELEQYKRSRKWSNLSFTRQSLKDLFCDTRWYTLYILEDDMHPLDFMTSVSLWQSLAIKLLKLYVDAFYNHCRHEWEAENLETTWLTPGDENFISVYNILVDKSKEEIVGKLKALKVMLDNAKEEGNIMDLVKEYQEQPYAFDRTNPFKALFLEQHLYQPLIYLKGDEYEDAEKGPLVVVKPAALVQSEKDFIDSLLKFIQNDDGLLNGKSMYLLRNRSKKGIGFFDSLYFYPDFILWIIDGEHQYVTFIEPHGMLHEKGYKSAKIDFFNKLKTEIEQKLNDDDISLDGYIITPTQAVALEHWGGSILEMNEHHIYFQHEEGERYMEMIVRNILGKNK
;
A
#
# COMPACT_ATOMS: atom_id res chain seq x y z
N MET A 1 -12.02 39.42 14.08
CA MET A 1 -12.62 38.39 13.20
C MET A 1 -12.52 37.06 13.93
N PRO A 2 -13.59 36.26 14.07
CA PRO A 2 -13.46 34.97 14.75
C PRO A 2 -12.67 34.00 13.87
N GLU A 3 -11.74 33.27 14.50
CA GLU A 3 -10.85 32.29 13.89
C GLU A 3 -11.61 31.33 12.96
N ARG A 4 -11.15 31.23 11.71
CA ARG A 4 -11.57 30.17 10.80
C ARG A 4 -11.06 28.84 11.36
N ILE A 5 -11.92 28.11 12.07
CA ILE A 5 -11.71 26.71 12.44
C ILE A 5 -11.35 25.95 11.15
N ARG A 6 -10.11 25.46 11.06
CA ARG A 6 -9.66 24.59 9.97
C ARG A 6 -10.56 23.36 9.94
N THR A 7 -11.39 23.23 8.92
CA THR A 7 -12.26 22.07 8.69
C THR A 7 -11.38 20.83 8.54
N LYS A 8 -11.48 19.87 9.47
CA LYS A 8 -10.74 18.60 9.40
C LYS A 8 -11.20 17.78 8.19
N LEU A 9 -10.31 16.96 7.63
CA LEU A 9 -10.61 16.05 6.51
C LEU A 9 -11.81 15.16 6.84
N ALA A 10 -12.83 15.21 5.97
CA ALA A 10 -14.11 14.53 6.10
C ALA A 10 -13.92 12.99 6.00
N LYS A 11 -13.82 12.33 7.17
CA LYS A 11 -13.72 10.86 7.35
C LYS A 11 -14.81 10.41 8.32
N LEU A 12 -15.41 9.24 8.08
CA LEU A 12 -16.53 8.74 8.89
C LEU A 12 -16.21 8.64 10.38
N ARG A 13 -15.01 8.14 10.76
CA ARG A 13 -14.57 8.04 12.16
C ARG A 13 -14.58 9.36 12.93
N HIS A 14 -14.45 10.50 12.24
CA HIS A 14 -14.51 11.83 12.86
C HIS A 14 -15.95 12.39 12.88
N SER A 15 -16.92 11.67 12.33
CA SER A 15 -18.32 12.11 12.15
C SER A 15 -19.31 11.30 13.00
N LEU A 16 -18.85 10.40 13.87
CA LEU A 16 -19.67 9.46 14.63
C LEU A 16 -20.36 10.12 15.84
N VAL A 17 -21.37 10.95 15.58
CA VAL A 17 -22.08 11.72 16.62
C VAL A 17 -22.83 10.80 17.57
N LEU A 18 -23.59 9.83 17.04
CA LEU A 18 -24.41 8.94 17.87
C LEU A 18 -23.54 8.05 18.76
N ASN A 19 -22.44 7.51 18.22
CA ASN A 19 -21.48 6.74 19.00
C ASN A 19 -20.86 7.55 20.15
N GLN A 20 -20.37 8.76 19.89
CA GLN A 20 -19.81 9.62 20.94
C GLN A 20 -20.87 10.06 21.94
N TYR A 21 -22.11 10.31 21.50
CA TYR A 21 -23.23 10.60 22.38
C TYR A 21 -23.47 9.44 23.36
N MET A 22 -23.49 8.19 22.88
CA MET A 22 -23.67 7.02 23.75
C MET A 22 -22.57 6.89 24.80
N PHE A 23 -21.32 7.10 24.43
CA PHE A 23 -20.24 7.13 25.40
C PHE A 23 -20.37 8.29 26.39
N SER A 24 -20.77 9.48 25.93
CA SER A 24 -20.96 10.65 26.80
C SER A 24 -22.00 10.41 27.90
N LEU A 25 -22.96 9.51 27.67
CA LEU A 25 -23.93 9.11 28.68
C LEU A 25 -23.30 8.27 29.81
N LEU A 26 -22.16 7.61 29.61
CA LEU A 26 -21.40 6.94 30.67
C LEU A 26 -20.56 7.95 31.46
N GLY A 27 -19.99 8.96 30.80
CA GLY A 27 -19.26 10.04 31.47
C GLY A 27 -18.40 10.87 30.50
N PRO A 28 -17.83 11.99 30.96
CA PRO A 28 -17.12 12.95 30.11
C PRO A 28 -15.84 12.38 29.47
N ASP A 29 -15.20 11.39 30.10
CA ASP A 29 -13.97 10.76 29.59
C ASP A 29 -14.21 9.37 28.99
N ALA A 30 -15.47 8.95 28.80
CA ALA A 30 -15.75 7.63 28.25
C ALA A 30 -15.51 7.63 26.74
N ASP A 31 -14.68 6.71 26.28
CA ASP A 31 -14.46 6.37 24.87
C ASP A 31 -14.11 4.88 24.74
N ILE A 32 -13.97 4.40 23.50
CA ILE A 32 -13.72 2.98 23.24
C ILE A 32 -12.34 2.54 23.75
N GLU A 33 -11.33 3.41 23.68
CA GLU A 33 -9.98 3.13 24.20
C GLU A 33 -9.99 2.92 25.71
N ARG A 34 -10.60 3.84 26.47
CA ARG A 34 -10.74 3.71 27.93
C ARG A 34 -11.61 2.50 28.30
N MET A 35 -12.66 2.23 27.53
CA MET A 35 -13.48 1.03 27.76
C MET A 35 -12.70 -0.25 27.50
N SER A 36 -11.85 -0.29 26.48
CA SER A 36 -10.95 -1.42 26.23
C SER A 36 -10.04 -1.64 27.43
N GLU A 37 -9.32 -0.62 27.88
CA GLU A 37 -8.40 -0.72 29.02
C GLU A 37 -9.08 -1.25 30.28
N MET A 38 -10.30 -0.77 30.57
CA MET A 38 -11.05 -1.14 31.77
C MET A 38 -11.71 -2.53 31.69
N LEU A 39 -12.20 -2.92 30.51
CA LEU A 39 -13.13 -4.06 30.38
C LEU A 39 -12.58 -5.24 29.58
N LYS A 40 -11.44 -5.12 28.88
CA LYS A 40 -10.92 -6.20 28.01
C LYS A 40 -10.41 -7.43 28.75
N ALA A 41 -10.32 -7.39 30.08
CA ALA A 41 -9.79 -8.48 30.87
C ALA A 41 -10.74 -9.70 30.83
N PRO A 42 -10.24 -10.93 30.61
CA PRO A 42 -11.09 -12.12 30.45
C PRO A 42 -11.88 -12.48 31.70
N VAL A 43 -11.39 -12.13 32.89
CA VAL A 43 -12.10 -12.34 34.16
C VAL A 43 -13.44 -11.60 34.23
N LEU A 44 -13.61 -10.56 33.40
CA LEU A 44 -14.84 -9.77 33.31
C LEU A 44 -15.83 -10.35 32.29
N GLU A 45 -15.47 -11.39 31.54
CA GLU A 45 -16.39 -12.06 30.63
C GLU A 45 -17.39 -12.91 31.42
N GLY A 46 -18.67 -12.85 31.04
CA GLY A 46 -19.74 -13.65 31.63
C GLY A 46 -20.46 -13.00 32.82
N TRP A 47 -21.17 -13.84 33.56
CA TRP A 47 -22.17 -13.46 34.56
C TRP A 47 -21.75 -13.88 35.97
N ASP A 48 -22.22 -13.17 36.99
CA ASP A 48 -22.09 -13.56 38.40
C ASP A 48 -23.21 -14.52 38.86
N GLU A 49 -23.27 -14.83 40.17
CA GLU A 49 -24.26 -15.75 40.75
C GLU A 49 -25.70 -15.19 40.70
N GLU A 50 -25.86 -13.88 40.56
CA GLU A 50 -27.16 -13.19 40.48
C GLU A 50 -27.58 -12.94 39.02
N ASN A 51 -26.79 -13.41 38.04
CA ASN A 51 -26.93 -13.17 36.62
C ASN A 51 -26.69 -11.71 36.18
N HIS A 52 -25.93 -10.94 36.96
CA HIS A 52 -25.41 -9.65 36.52
C HIS A 52 -24.14 -9.86 35.70
N SER A 53 -24.01 -9.10 34.62
CA SER A 53 -22.79 -9.06 33.83
C SER A 53 -21.67 -8.48 34.68
N ARG A 54 -20.50 -9.11 34.69
CA ARG A 54 -19.35 -8.52 35.39
C ARG A 54 -18.98 -7.14 34.80
N TYR A 55 -19.32 -6.88 33.54
CA TYR A 55 -19.19 -5.55 32.94
C TYR A 55 -20.13 -4.52 33.56
N SER A 56 -21.40 -4.87 33.81
CA SER A 56 -22.37 -3.94 34.40
C SER A 56 -21.94 -3.52 35.80
N LEU A 57 -21.40 -4.46 36.59
CA LEU A 57 -20.85 -4.19 37.92
C LEU A 57 -19.68 -3.19 37.88
N VAL A 58 -18.74 -3.38 36.94
CA VAL A 58 -17.62 -2.45 36.75
C VAL A 58 -18.13 -1.07 36.31
N LEU A 59 -19.03 -1.01 35.33
CA LEU A 59 -19.61 0.25 34.86
C LEU A 59 -20.33 1.01 36.00
N LYS A 60 -21.14 0.31 36.81
CA LYS A 60 -21.82 0.87 37.99
C LYS A 60 -20.83 1.43 39.02
N GLN A 61 -19.68 0.79 39.19
CA GLN A 61 -18.65 1.25 40.12
C GLN A 61 -17.95 2.53 39.65
N TYR A 62 -17.56 2.59 38.38
CA TYR A 62 -16.73 3.68 37.83
C TYR A 62 -17.56 4.89 37.37
N PHE A 63 -18.81 4.70 36.97
CA PHE A 63 -19.65 5.75 36.38
C PHE A 63 -20.86 6.09 37.25
N ARG A 64 -20.71 6.15 38.59
CA ARG A 64 -21.81 6.33 39.55
C ARG A 64 -22.74 7.53 39.30
N ASN A 65 -22.23 8.57 38.63
CA ASN A 65 -22.98 9.80 38.30
C ASN A 65 -23.54 9.80 36.87
N SER A 66 -23.46 8.66 36.16
CA SER A 66 -23.94 8.52 34.79
C SER A 66 -25.48 8.48 34.75
N PRO A 67 -26.12 9.14 33.77
CA PRO A 67 -27.55 9.00 33.51
C PRO A 67 -28.00 7.57 33.14
N ILE A 68 -27.08 6.67 32.78
CA ILE A 68 -27.41 5.26 32.47
C ILE A 68 -27.48 4.42 33.75
N VAL A 69 -26.75 4.78 34.81
CA VAL A 69 -26.59 3.92 36.00
C VAL A 69 -27.91 3.60 36.70
N GLU A 70 -28.88 4.51 36.68
CA GLU A 70 -30.20 4.28 37.28
C GLU A 70 -30.97 3.11 36.63
N LYS A 71 -30.76 2.88 35.33
CA LYS A 71 -31.41 1.81 34.55
C LYS A 71 -30.46 0.70 34.10
N LEU A 72 -29.17 0.80 34.43
CA LEU A 72 -28.16 -0.15 33.98
C LEU A 72 -28.49 -1.59 34.37
N GLU A 73 -29.03 -1.79 35.57
CA GLU A 73 -29.44 -3.11 36.07
C GLU A 73 -30.60 -3.70 35.27
N GLU A 74 -31.60 -2.88 34.90
CA GLU A 74 -32.72 -3.28 34.04
C GLU A 74 -32.23 -3.66 32.63
N TYR A 75 -31.35 -2.84 32.04
CA TYR A 75 -30.76 -3.13 30.73
C TYR A 75 -29.91 -4.40 30.74
N ASP A 76 -29.14 -4.63 31.81
CA ASP A 76 -28.33 -5.83 31.98
C ASP A 76 -29.20 -7.09 32.08
N GLU A 77 -30.32 -7.02 32.81
CA GLU A 77 -31.30 -8.12 32.90
C GLU A 77 -31.90 -8.46 31.52
N HIS A 78 -32.20 -7.45 30.69
CA HIS A 78 -32.68 -7.66 29.33
C HIS A 78 -31.63 -8.37 28.47
N ILE A 79 -30.38 -7.91 28.52
CA ILE A 79 -29.28 -8.52 27.78
C ILE A 79 -29.09 -9.97 28.24
N PHE A 80 -29.10 -10.24 29.54
CA PHE A 80 -29.02 -11.60 30.08
C PHE A 80 -30.15 -12.49 29.53
N ARG A 81 -31.41 -12.02 29.61
CA ARG A 81 -32.59 -12.76 29.13
C ARG A 81 -32.49 -13.09 27.64
N HIS A 82 -32.04 -12.15 26.81
CA HIS A 82 -31.86 -12.37 25.39
C HIS A 82 -30.71 -13.33 25.09
N THR A 83 -29.62 -13.22 25.85
CA THR A 83 -28.45 -14.12 25.76
C THR A 83 -28.84 -15.56 26.09
N GLU A 84 -29.55 -15.76 27.19
CA GLU A 84 -30.08 -17.07 27.57
C GLU A 84 -30.97 -17.67 26.49
N ARG A 85 -31.86 -16.85 25.88
CA ARG A 85 -32.71 -17.30 24.78
C ARG A 85 -31.91 -17.85 23.61
N ILE A 86 -30.87 -17.14 23.16
CA ILE A 86 -30.06 -17.56 22.00
C ILE A 86 -29.04 -18.66 22.34
N ASN A 87 -28.76 -18.89 23.63
CA ASN A 87 -27.90 -19.98 24.11
C ASN A 87 -28.60 -21.33 24.20
N LYS A 88 -29.94 -21.37 24.34
CA LYS A 88 -30.71 -22.61 24.58
C LYS A 88 -30.41 -23.78 23.62
N LEU A 89 -30.14 -23.48 22.35
CA LEU A 89 -29.90 -24.50 21.31
C LEU A 89 -28.44 -24.58 20.88
N ARG A 90 -27.55 -23.79 21.50
CA ARG A 90 -26.12 -23.75 21.18
C ARG A 90 -25.34 -24.75 22.03
N LYS A 91 -24.32 -25.36 21.43
CA LYS A 91 -23.42 -26.30 22.13
C LYS A 91 -22.45 -25.58 23.06
N GLU A 92 -21.99 -24.40 22.64
CA GLU A 92 -21.10 -23.53 23.40
C GLU A 92 -21.89 -22.28 23.76
N ALA A 93 -21.97 -21.98 25.05
CA ALA A 93 -22.66 -20.79 25.54
C ALA A 93 -21.89 -19.54 25.12
N ILE A 94 -22.61 -18.54 24.63
CA ILE A 94 -22.05 -17.25 24.26
C ILE A 94 -21.61 -16.52 25.53
N GLN A 95 -20.35 -16.12 25.54
CA GLN A 95 -19.81 -15.14 26.46
C GLN A 95 -19.49 -13.88 25.68
N TRP A 96 -20.12 -12.77 26.06
CA TRP A 96 -19.90 -11.51 25.38
C TRP A 96 -18.53 -10.95 25.71
N LYS A 97 -17.82 -10.49 24.68
CA LYS A 97 -16.68 -9.59 24.86
C LYS A 97 -17.20 -8.20 25.20
N TYR A 98 -16.37 -7.38 25.86
CA TYR A 98 -16.79 -6.07 26.36
C TYR A 98 -17.41 -5.18 25.27
N PHE A 99 -16.85 -5.15 24.05
CA PHE A 99 -17.36 -4.36 22.94
C PHE A 99 -18.72 -4.87 22.42
N GLN A 100 -18.97 -6.18 22.49
CA GLN A 100 -20.25 -6.77 22.15
C GLN A 100 -21.29 -6.40 23.20
N TYR A 101 -20.93 -6.54 24.49
CA TYR A 101 -21.79 -6.15 25.60
C TYR A 101 -22.15 -4.65 25.54
N LEU A 102 -21.17 -3.77 25.34
CA LEU A 102 -21.40 -2.33 25.19
C LEU A 102 -22.27 -2.00 23.96
N SER A 103 -22.10 -2.72 22.85
CA SER A 103 -22.99 -2.58 21.68
C SER A 103 -24.43 -2.88 22.07
N LEU A 104 -24.68 -3.99 22.78
CA LEU A 104 -26.03 -4.38 23.23
C LEU A 104 -26.60 -3.40 24.26
N LEU A 105 -25.78 -2.92 25.19
CA LEU A 105 -26.17 -1.92 26.18
C LEU A 105 -26.58 -0.60 25.53
N PHE A 106 -25.80 -0.11 24.57
CA PHE A 106 -26.15 1.12 23.86
C PHE A 106 -27.45 0.95 23.05
N THR A 107 -27.70 -0.24 22.51
CA THR A 107 -28.99 -0.56 21.87
C THR A 107 -30.15 -0.53 22.85
N GLU A 108 -30.02 -1.10 24.05
CA GLU A 108 -31.04 -0.99 25.11
C GLU A 108 -31.36 0.48 25.41
N VAL A 109 -30.32 1.28 25.68
CA VAL A 109 -30.45 2.71 26.00
C VAL A 109 -31.12 3.48 24.86
N TYR A 110 -30.73 3.21 23.61
CA TYR A 110 -31.32 3.87 22.45
C TYR A 110 -32.79 3.49 22.26
N LEU A 111 -33.12 2.20 22.33
CA LEU A 111 -34.48 1.72 22.08
C LEU A 111 -35.45 2.15 23.19
N ASP A 112 -35.02 2.16 24.46
CA ASP A 112 -35.81 2.73 25.56
C ASP A 112 -36.19 4.19 25.26
N ARG A 113 -35.20 5.02 24.95
CA ARG A 113 -35.42 6.43 24.62
C ARG A 113 -36.23 6.60 23.32
N TYR A 114 -36.02 5.76 22.32
CA TYR A 114 -36.74 5.80 21.05
C TYR A 114 -38.24 5.52 21.22
N PHE A 115 -38.60 4.50 22.01
CA PHE A 115 -39.99 4.11 22.23
C PHE A 115 -40.69 4.99 23.29
N ASN A 116 -40.00 5.34 24.37
CA ASN A 116 -40.59 6.00 25.54
C ASN A 116 -40.35 7.53 25.59
N GLY A 117 -39.43 8.07 24.79
CA GLY A 117 -39.00 9.48 24.87
C GLY A 117 -38.47 10.07 23.57
N ARG A 118 -39.10 9.73 22.43
CA ARG A 118 -38.58 10.05 21.07
C ARG A 118 -38.26 11.53 20.82
N GLU A 119 -39.16 12.44 21.22
CA GLU A 119 -38.95 13.88 21.05
C GLU A 119 -37.78 14.40 21.90
N GLN A 120 -37.64 13.85 23.12
CA GLN A 120 -36.51 14.16 23.99
C GLN A 120 -35.21 13.62 23.42
N LEU A 121 -35.20 12.40 22.88
CA LEU A 121 -34.04 11.81 22.20
C LEU A 121 -33.57 12.70 21.04
N LEU A 122 -34.50 13.20 20.21
CA LEU A 122 -34.17 14.11 19.11
C LEU A 122 -33.55 15.42 19.62
N THR A 123 -34.13 15.98 20.69
CA THR A 123 -33.64 17.20 21.34
C THR A 123 -32.24 17.00 21.90
N ASP A 124 -32.01 15.93 22.65
CA ASP A 124 -30.73 15.61 23.29
C ASP A 124 -29.61 15.41 22.25
N LEU A 125 -29.89 14.68 21.15
CA LEU A 125 -28.92 14.45 20.08
C LEU A 125 -28.53 15.75 19.35
N ASN A 126 -29.51 16.62 19.09
CA ASN A 126 -29.25 17.91 18.47
C ASN A 126 -28.53 18.89 19.41
N LEU A 127 -28.81 18.83 20.72
CA LEU A 127 -28.09 19.58 21.74
C LEU A 127 -26.64 19.08 21.86
N PHE A 128 -26.41 17.77 21.84
CA PHE A 128 -25.06 17.22 21.82
C PHE A 128 -24.29 17.62 20.55
N LEU A 129 -24.96 17.70 19.40
CA LEU A 129 -24.34 18.11 18.14
C LEU A 129 -23.99 19.62 18.09
N PHE A 130 -24.90 20.50 18.51
CA PHE A 130 -24.80 21.96 18.31
C PHE A 130 -24.77 22.81 19.59
N GLY A 131 -24.69 22.19 20.77
CA GLY A 131 -24.74 22.90 22.06
C GLY A 131 -23.73 24.03 22.21
N ASP A 132 -23.96 24.89 23.20
CA ASP A 132 -23.25 26.17 23.36
C ASP A 132 -21.72 25.98 23.48
N ARG A 133 -20.95 26.87 22.82
CA ARG A 133 -19.50 26.69 22.60
C ARG A 133 -18.65 26.72 23.87
N ASP A 134 -19.21 27.23 24.97
CA ASP A 134 -18.57 27.28 26.29
C ASP A 134 -18.72 25.97 27.08
N HIS A 135 -19.53 25.02 26.60
CA HIS A 135 -19.56 23.66 27.13
C HIS A 135 -18.56 22.80 26.35
N HIS A 136 -17.45 22.42 26.97
CA HIS A 136 -16.42 21.53 26.42
C HIS A 136 -16.91 20.10 26.06
N THR A 137 -18.22 19.86 26.02
CA THR A 137 -18.88 18.56 25.89
C THR A 137 -19.71 18.41 24.61
N CYS A 138 -19.83 19.42 23.74
CA CYS A 138 -20.58 19.29 22.48
C CYS A 138 -19.71 18.73 21.33
N PHE A 139 -20.30 17.95 20.43
CA PHE A 139 -19.58 17.24 19.38
C PHE A 139 -18.80 18.19 18.45
N ASN A 140 -19.41 19.30 18.06
CA ASN A 140 -18.83 20.26 17.13
C ASN A 140 -17.76 21.18 17.75
N SER A 141 -17.63 21.24 19.09
CA SER A 141 -16.54 21.99 19.74
C SER A 141 -15.23 21.21 19.78
N ASN A 142 -15.26 19.88 19.63
CA ASN A 142 -14.06 19.06 19.63
C ASN A 142 -13.30 19.21 18.29
N PRO A 143 -12.06 19.71 18.27
CA PRO A 143 -11.29 19.90 17.04
C PRO A 143 -10.95 18.58 16.32
N LYS A 144 -11.09 17.42 17.01
CA LYS A 144 -10.91 16.11 16.38
C LYS A 144 -12.10 15.69 15.51
N ASN A 145 -13.26 16.30 15.70
CA ASN A 145 -14.51 15.94 15.04
C ASN A 145 -14.75 16.74 13.74
N TYR A 146 -15.55 16.16 12.85
CA TYR A 146 -16.01 16.81 11.62
C TYR A 146 -17.27 17.64 11.91
N ASN A 147 -17.18 18.95 11.73
CA ASN A 147 -18.23 19.91 12.09
C ASN A 147 -19.18 20.27 10.93
N GLY A 148 -19.22 19.46 9.86
CA GLY A 148 -20.05 19.70 8.67
C GLY A 148 -21.38 18.94 8.65
N LEU A 149 -21.79 18.36 9.78
CA LEU A 149 -23.01 17.55 9.90
C LEU A 149 -24.25 18.42 10.08
N GLU A 150 -25.38 17.94 9.57
CA GLU A 150 -26.69 18.58 9.67
C GLU A 150 -27.46 18.07 10.90
N PRO A 151 -28.40 18.87 11.45
CA PRO A 151 -29.26 18.43 12.56
C PRO A 151 -29.94 17.09 12.30
N PHE A 152 -30.14 16.32 13.37
CA PHE A 152 -30.99 15.14 13.36
C PHE A 152 -32.43 15.54 13.05
N THR A 153 -33.06 14.75 12.19
CA THR A 153 -34.49 14.78 11.92
C THR A 153 -35.17 13.58 12.57
N GLU A 154 -36.48 13.65 12.75
CA GLU A 154 -37.23 12.55 13.34
C GLU A 154 -37.09 11.24 12.56
N LYS A 155 -37.08 11.29 11.22
CA LYS A 155 -36.95 10.09 10.37
C LYS A 155 -35.60 9.39 10.55
N GLU A 156 -34.53 10.15 10.81
CA GLU A 156 -33.18 9.61 10.96
C GLU A 156 -33.01 8.80 12.26
N LEU A 157 -33.93 8.92 13.22
CA LEU A 157 -33.95 8.08 14.43
C LEU A 157 -34.33 6.63 14.15
N ASN A 158 -34.81 6.31 12.95
CA ASN A 158 -35.28 4.97 12.59
C ASN A 158 -34.15 4.05 12.11
N LYS A 159 -32.88 4.44 12.29
CA LYS A 159 -31.74 3.67 11.79
C LYS A 159 -30.61 3.61 12.82
N LEU A 160 -30.14 2.40 13.06
CA LEU A 160 -28.89 2.14 13.78
C LEU A 160 -27.93 1.36 12.88
N ALA A 161 -26.66 1.78 12.88
CA ALA A 161 -25.58 1.12 12.16
C ALA A 161 -24.48 0.63 13.12
N TYR A 162 -23.92 -0.54 12.83
CA TYR A 162 -22.82 -1.15 13.55
C TYR A 162 -21.61 -1.27 12.62
N TRP A 163 -20.57 -0.50 12.92
CA TRP A 163 -19.32 -0.59 12.19
C TRP A 163 -18.39 -1.57 12.90
N ASN A 164 -18.48 -2.84 12.52
CA ASN A 164 -17.89 -3.94 13.27
C ASN A 164 -16.97 -4.78 12.38
N ALA A 165 -15.74 -5.00 12.86
CA ALA A 165 -14.73 -5.81 12.20
C ALA A 165 -15.25 -7.21 11.83
N THR A 166 -14.73 -7.78 10.76
CA THR A 166 -15.07 -9.16 10.37
C THR A 166 -14.56 -10.14 11.44
N GLY A 167 -15.44 -11.00 11.96
CA GLY A 167 -15.11 -11.92 13.06
C GLY A 167 -15.45 -11.39 14.47
N SER A 168 -15.88 -10.13 14.61
CA SER A 168 -16.29 -9.53 15.89
C SER A 168 -17.67 -10.00 16.42
N GLY A 169 -18.36 -10.91 15.72
CA GLY A 169 -19.65 -11.46 16.17
C GLY A 169 -20.91 -10.70 15.72
N LYS A 170 -20.86 -10.01 14.57
CA LYS A 170 -22.00 -9.27 13.98
C LYS A 170 -23.32 -10.05 13.96
N THR A 171 -23.31 -11.32 13.55
CA THR A 171 -24.54 -12.12 13.49
C THR A 171 -25.17 -12.35 14.86
N LEU A 172 -24.36 -12.50 15.92
CA LEU A 172 -24.90 -12.66 17.28
C LEU A 172 -25.54 -11.37 17.76
N LEU A 173 -24.89 -10.22 17.54
CA LEU A 173 -25.47 -8.91 17.84
C LEU A 173 -26.79 -8.70 17.08
N MET A 174 -26.82 -9.07 15.80
CA MET A 174 -28.01 -9.00 14.96
C MET A 174 -29.20 -9.75 15.56
N HIS A 175 -28.99 -10.98 16.02
CA HIS A 175 -30.04 -11.78 16.63
C HIS A 175 -30.56 -11.17 17.93
N VAL A 176 -29.68 -10.66 18.78
CA VAL A 176 -30.08 -9.99 20.03
C VAL A 176 -30.80 -8.67 19.72
N ASN A 177 -30.32 -7.88 18.77
CA ASN A 177 -30.94 -6.60 18.37
C ASN A 177 -32.39 -6.79 17.87
N ILE A 178 -32.69 -7.90 17.17
CA ILE A 178 -34.07 -8.27 16.83
C ILE A 178 -34.91 -8.46 18.10
N LEU A 179 -34.39 -9.18 19.09
CA LEU A 179 -35.09 -9.44 20.34
C LEU A 179 -35.28 -8.17 21.18
N GLN A 180 -34.26 -7.30 21.25
CA GLN A 180 -34.31 -6.01 21.95
C GLN A 180 -35.37 -5.10 21.31
N TYR A 181 -35.39 -4.99 19.99
CA TYR A 181 -36.40 -4.19 19.29
C TYR A 181 -37.82 -4.69 19.59
N LEU A 182 -38.05 -5.99 19.48
CA LEU A 182 -39.35 -6.59 19.76
C LEU A 182 -39.77 -6.38 21.24
N TRP A 183 -38.83 -6.46 22.17
CA TRP A 183 -39.09 -6.23 23.60
C TRP A 183 -39.73 -4.87 23.86
N TYR A 184 -39.10 -3.79 23.38
CA TYR A 184 -39.62 -2.43 23.54
C TYR A 184 -40.85 -2.16 22.68
N TYR A 185 -40.85 -2.65 21.44
CA TYR A 185 -41.98 -2.46 20.53
C TYR A 185 -43.30 -3.00 21.10
N GLU A 186 -43.29 -4.24 21.64
CA GLU A 186 -44.49 -4.90 22.20
C GLU A 186 -45.08 -4.20 23.44
N ARG A 187 -44.22 -3.46 24.17
CA ARG A 187 -44.50 -2.79 25.44
C ARG A 187 -44.80 -1.30 25.32
N SER A 188 -44.52 -0.69 24.17
CA SER A 188 -44.80 0.72 23.94
C SER A 188 -46.30 0.99 23.71
N ASP A 189 -46.80 2.12 24.23
CA ASP A 189 -48.17 2.60 23.99
C ASP A 189 -48.42 3.04 22.53
N LYS A 190 -47.34 3.15 21.73
CA LYS A 190 -47.36 3.48 20.30
C LYS A 190 -47.76 2.28 19.42
N ARG A 191 -48.74 1.48 19.84
CA ARG A 191 -49.42 0.45 19.02
C ARG A 191 -50.27 1.07 17.89
N GLN A 192 -49.81 2.12 17.23
CA GLN A 192 -50.49 2.71 16.07
C GLN A 192 -50.21 1.91 14.76
N GLY A 193 -50.18 0.57 14.88
CA GLY A 193 -50.01 -0.37 13.77
C GLY A 193 -49.23 -1.61 14.20
N ARG A 194 -49.66 -2.79 13.76
CA ARG A 194 -48.95 -4.07 13.92
C ARG A 194 -47.67 -4.05 13.08
N LEU A 195 -46.55 -4.53 13.63
CA LEU A 195 -45.30 -4.75 12.89
C LEU A 195 -45.63 -5.62 11.67
N ASN A 196 -45.39 -5.07 10.48
CA ASN A 196 -45.82 -5.68 9.24
C ASN A 196 -44.95 -6.91 8.93
N ARG A 197 -43.62 -6.73 8.90
CA ARG A 197 -42.64 -7.81 8.64
C ARG A 197 -41.33 -7.57 9.39
N ILE A 198 -40.58 -8.65 9.59
CA ILE A 198 -39.17 -8.63 9.98
C ILE A 198 -38.38 -9.20 8.81
N ILE A 199 -37.51 -8.41 8.18
CA ILE A 199 -36.80 -8.81 6.95
C ILE A 199 -35.30 -8.73 7.19
N LEU A 200 -34.60 -9.83 6.95
CA LEU A 200 -33.15 -9.88 6.90
C LEU A 200 -32.68 -9.88 5.44
N LEU A 201 -32.02 -8.80 5.04
CA LEU A 201 -31.45 -8.61 3.71
C LEU A 201 -30.00 -9.08 3.67
N THR A 202 -29.70 -9.92 2.67
CA THR A 202 -28.37 -10.46 2.39
C THR A 202 -27.93 -10.11 0.95
N PRO A 203 -26.62 -10.12 0.66
CA PRO A 203 -26.11 -9.81 -0.68
C PRO A 203 -26.22 -10.97 -1.67
N ASN A 204 -26.31 -12.23 -1.19
CA ASN A 204 -26.43 -13.43 -2.03
C ASN A 204 -27.14 -14.59 -1.31
N GLU A 205 -27.64 -15.55 -2.08
CA GLU A 205 -28.37 -16.73 -1.58
C GLU A 205 -27.54 -17.64 -0.65
N GLY A 206 -26.22 -17.76 -0.87
CA GLY A 206 -25.34 -18.53 0.01
C GLY A 206 -25.36 -17.99 1.44
N LEU A 207 -25.30 -16.66 1.59
CA LEU A 207 -25.38 -16.00 2.89
C LEU A 207 -26.78 -16.08 3.49
N SER A 208 -27.84 -16.04 2.68
CA SER A 208 -29.22 -16.28 3.15
C SER A 208 -29.36 -17.63 3.84
N ASN A 209 -28.83 -18.70 3.24
CA ASN A 209 -28.89 -20.03 3.83
C ASN A 209 -28.09 -20.11 5.13
N GLN A 210 -26.92 -19.48 5.19
CA GLN A 210 -26.13 -19.41 6.42
C GLN A 210 -26.91 -18.72 7.56
N HIS A 211 -27.58 -17.60 7.29
CA HIS A 211 -28.39 -16.91 8.30
C HIS A 211 -29.58 -17.74 8.76
N LEU A 212 -30.24 -18.48 7.88
CA LEU A 212 -31.34 -19.40 8.28
C LEU A 212 -30.86 -20.46 9.28
N GLU A 213 -29.68 -21.05 9.05
CA GLU A 213 -29.09 -22.02 9.97
C GLU A 213 -28.72 -21.36 11.31
N GLU A 214 -28.11 -20.17 11.30
CA GLU A 214 -27.67 -19.47 12.51
C GLU A 214 -28.87 -18.92 13.34
N LEU A 215 -29.96 -18.50 12.70
CA LEU A 215 -31.22 -18.10 13.35
C LEU A 215 -31.89 -19.29 14.04
N ALA A 216 -31.90 -20.46 13.38
CA ALA A 216 -32.41 -21.69 13.97
C ALA A 216 -31.59 -22.09 15.22
N MET A 217 -30.26 -21.97 15.18
CA MET A 217 -29.39 -22.16 16.36
C MET A 217 -29.68 -21.17 17.50
N SER A 218 -30.29 -20.03 17.18
CA SER A 218 -30.63 -18.99 18.16
C SER A 218 -32.08 -19.08 18.64
N GLY A 219 -32.84 -20.09 18.19
CA GLY A 219 -34.26 -20.25 18.52
C GLY A 219 -35.14 -19.11 17.98
N ILE A 220 -34.74 -18.51 16.85
CA ILE A 220 -35.50 -17.48 16.14
C ILE A 220 -36.12 -18.13 14.91
N ASP A 221 -37.45 -18.06 14.81
CA ASP A 221 -38.18 -18.60 13.67
C ASP A 221 -37.90 -17.76 12.41
N ALA A 222 -37.46 -18.43 11.35
CA ALA A 222 -37.01 -17.78 10.13
C ALA A 222 -37.31 -18.63 8.89
N VAL A 223 -37.71 -17.97 7.81
CA VAL A 223 -38.02 -18.61 6.53
C VAL A 223 -37.36 -17.86 5.38
N GLY A 224 -36.92 -18.60 4.36
CA GLY A 224 -36.48 -18.00 3.10
C GLY A 224 -37.66 -17.35 2.39
N PHE A 225 -37.47 -16.13 1.88
CA PHE A 225 -38.52 -15.41 1.18
C PHE A 225 -38.97 -16.16 -0.09
N ASN A 226 -40.27 -16.43 -0.19
CA ASN A 226 -40.91 -17.05 -1.36
C ASN A 226 -42.21 -16.32 -1.71
N LYS A 227 -42.32 -15.86 -2.96
CA LYS A 227 -43.45 -15.08 -3.49
C LYS A 227 -44.78 -15.85 -3.53
N ASP A 228 -44.72 -17.18 -3.68
CA ASP A 228 -45.90 -18.04 -3.84
C ASP A 228 -46.38 -18.66 -2.51
N VAL A 229 -45.51 -18.69 -1.47
CA VAL A 229 -45.74 -19.46 -0.22
C VAL A 229 -45.95 -18.55 1.01
N THR A 230 -45.56 -17.27 0.95
CA THR A 230 -45.75 -16.33 2.09
C THR A 230 -47.21 -15.91 2.25
N ASN A 231 -48.01 -16.84 2.75
CA ASN A 231 -49.42 -16.69 3.08
C ASN A 231 -49.64 -15.49 4.02
N HIS A 232 -50.62 -14.65 3.68
CA HIS A 232 -51.05 -13.43 4.38
C HIS A 232 -51.44 -13.59 5.86
N LEU A 233 -51.47 -14.81 6.42
CA LEU A 233 -51.94 -15.13 7.77
C LEU A 233 -50.87 -15.02 8.87
N TYR A 234 -49.58 -15.02 8.54
CA TYR A 234 -48.47 -15.05 9.53
C TYR A 234 -47.49 -13.87 9.44
N LYS A 235 -47.88 -12.76 8.79
CA LYS A 235 -47.06 -11.54 8.68
C LYS A 235 -46.61 -11.02 10.07
N GLY A 236 -45.31 -10.80 10.24
CA GLY A 236 -44.70 -10.28 11.46
C GLY A 236 -44.47 -11.30 12.59
N SER A 237 -44.58 -12.61 12.31
CA SER A 237 -44.37 -13.67 13.32
C SER A 237 -43.01 -14.40 13.22
N HIS A 238 -42.31 -14.26 12.10
CA HIS A 238 -41.02 -14.89 11.82
C HIS A 238 -40.14 -13.93 11.01
N VAL A 239 -38.83 -14.21 10.95
CA VAL A 239 -37.86 -13.47 10.15
C VAL A 239 -37.89 -13.95 8.70
N GLU A 240 -38.15 -13.06 7.75
CA GLU A 240 -38.08 -13.34 6.32
C GLU A 240 -36.65 -13.05 5.82
N VAL A 241 -35.90 -14.07 5.40
CA VAL A 241 -34.54 -13.92 4.88
C VAL A 241 -34.58 -13.79 3.35
N MET A 242 -34.06 -12.69 2.82
CA MET A 242 -34.15 -12.34 1.40
C MET A 242 -32.81 -11.82 0.85
N GLU A 243 -32.43 -12.32 -0.32
CA GLU A 243 -31.34 -11.72 -1.10
C GLU A 243 -31.80 -10.44 -1.81
N ILE A 244 -31.01 -9.38 -1.71
CA ILE A 244 -31.35 -8.06 -2.28
C ILE A 244 -31.53 -8.05 -3.79
N THR A 245 -30.90 -8.96 -4.54
CA THR A 245 -31.03 -9.08 -6.01
C THR A 245 -32.42 -9.56 -6.45
N LYS A 246 -33.23 -10.11 -5.51
CA LYS A 246 -34.62 -10.51 -5.75
C LYS A 246 -35.57 -9.30 -5.75
N LEU A 247 -35.08 -8.09 -5.45
CA LEU A 247 -35.82 -6.82 -5.54
C LEU A 247 -35.56 -6.12 -6.87
N SER A 248 -36.60 -5.59 -7.51
CA SER A 248 -36.50 -4.84 -8.77
C SER A 248 -37.79 -4.11 -9.08
N ASP A 249 -37.68 -2.93 -9.69
CA ASP A 249 -38.81 -2.17 -10.22
C ASP A 249 -39.41 -2.86 -11.47
N ASP A 250 -38.58 -3.54 -12.26
CA ASP A 250 -39.00 -4.39 -13.38
C ASP A 250 -39.32 -5.82 -12.91
N LYS A 251 -40.56 -6.28 -13.14
CA LYS A 251 -41.07 -7.57 -12.63
C LYS A 251 -40.54 -8.81 -13.38
N GLU A 252 -39.97 -8.66 -14.59
CA GLU A 252 -39.40 -9.77 -15.36
C GLU A 252 -38.12 -9.35 -16.11
N LYS A 253 -36.97 -9.86 -15.65
CA LYS A 253 -35.71 -9.88 -16.41
C LYS A 253 -34.96 -11.17 -16.06
N ASN A 254 -34.64 -11.98 -17.09
CA ASN A 254 -33.84 -13.21 -17.01
C ASN A 254 -34.42 -14.36 -16.16
N ASN A 255 -35.71 -14.70 -16.26
CA ASN A 255 -36.32 -15.89 -15.60
C ASN A 255 -36.15 -15.97 -14.06
N VAL A 256 -35.76 -14.88 -13.39
CA VAL A 256 -35.72 -14.80 -11.92
C VAL A 256 -36.94 -14.02 -11.45
N THR A 257 -37.73 -14.62 -10.56
CA THR A 257 -38.91 -13.99 -9.98
C THR A 257 -38.49 -12.84 -9.07
N ARG A 258 -38.63 -11.60 -9.55
CA ARG A 258 -38.35 -10.38 -8.76
C ARG A 258 -39.61 -9.81 -8.13
N VAL A 259 -39.43 -9.05 -7.05
CA VAL A 259 -40.52 -8.39 -6.30
C VAL A 259 -40.26 -6.89 -6.23
N ASP A 260 -41.33 -6.14 -6.42
CA ASP A 260 -41.34 -4.68 -6.29
C ASP A 260 -41.11 -4.29 -4.82
N PRO A 261 -40.10 -3.47 -4.49
CA PRO A 261 -39.86 -2.99 -3.12
C PRO A 261 -41.08 -2.30 -2.51
N HIS A 262 -41.90 -1.62 -3.31
CA HIS A 262 -43.11 -0.94 -2.84
C HIS A 262 -44.20 -1.92 -2.37
N ALA A 263 -44.12 -3.21 -2.74
CA ALA A 263 -45.03 -4.24 -2.24
C ALA A 263 -44.84 -4.57 -0.74
N PHE A 264 -43.77 -4.03 -0.14
CA PHE A 264 -43.44 -4.22 1.26
C PHE A 264 -43.64 -2.95 2.10
N GLU A 265 -44.20 -1.87 1.57
CA GLU A 265 -44.44 -0.63 2.34
C GLU A 265 -45.20 -0.89 3.65
N GLY A 266 -44.80 -0.16 4.70
CA GLY A 266 -45.37 -0.24 6.04
C GLY A 266 -44.31 -0.39 7.14
N ASN A 267 -44.77 -0.42 8.40
CA ASN A 267 -43.90 -0.51 9.57
C ASN A 267 -43.18 -1.88 9.65
N ASN A 268 -42.02 -1.99 9.00
CA ASN A 268 -41.16 -3.17 8.99
C ASN A 268 -39.95 -2.99 9.91
N LEU A 269 -39.43 -4.10 10.43
CA LEU A 269 -38.08 -4.17 10.98
C LEU A 269 -37.15 -4.72 9.91
N ILE A 270 -36.21 -3.89 9.42
CA ILE A 270 -35.25 -4.26 8.39
C ILE A 270 -33.88 -4.50 9.03
N ILE A 271 -33.27 -5.63 8.71
CA ILE A 271 -31.93 -5.99 9.13
C ILE A 271 -31.09 -6.15 7.88
N VAL A 272 -29.96 -5.45 7.80
CA VAL A 272 -29.11 -5.43 6.61
C VAL A 272 -27.72 -5.95 6.95
N ASP A 273 -27.35 -7.09 6.38
CA ASP A 273 -25.97 -7.56 6.39
C ASP A 273 -25.19 -6.94 5.22
N GLU A 274 -23.91 -6.61 5.45
CA GLU A 274 -23.05 -5.90 4.49
C GLU A 274 -23.66 -4.58 3.95
N GLY A 275 -24.18 -3.75 4.86
CA GLY A 275 -24.92 -2.50 4.55
C GLY A 275 -24.13 -1.45 3.74
N HIS A 276 -22.82 -1.62 3.59
CA HIS A 276 -21.99 -0.77 2.75
C HIS A 276 -22.22 -0.98 1.23
N ARG A 277 -22.77 -2.14 0.82
CA ARG A 277 -23.13 -2.46 -0.58
C ARG A 277 -24.26 -1.53 -1.10
N GLY A 278 -24.18 -1.12 -2.36
CA GLY A 278 -25.13 -0.17 -2.98
C GLY A 278 -24.83 1.31 -2.73
N SER A 279 -23.83 1.63 -1.89
CA SER A 279 -23.40 3.02 -1.66
C SER A 279 -22.65 3.62 -2.87
N SER A 280 -22.23 2.79 -3.84
CA SER A 280 -21.52 3.17 -5.07
C SER A 280 -22.42 3.60 -6.25
N GLY A 281 -23.75 3.57 -6.11
CA GLY A 281 -24.69 4.01 -7.16
C GLY A 281 -25.61 2.93 -7.73
N ASP A 282 -25.71 1.76 -7.08
CA ASP A 282 -26.72 0.76 -7.40
C ASP A 282 -28.06 1.11 -6.72
N SER A 283 -29.19 0.74 -7.33
CA SER A 283 -30.56 0.96 -6.79
C SER A 283 -30.84 0.25 -5.45
N TRP A 284 -29.89 -0.54 -4.96
CA TRP A 284 -29.98 -1.29 -3.70
C TRP A 284 -30.21 -0.39 -2.48
N LYS A 285 -29.60 0.80 -2.45
CA LYS A 285 -29.82 1.74 -1.33
C LYS A 285 -31.26 2.26 -1.35
N ASP A 286 -31.78 2.57 -2.52
CA ASP A 286 -33.15 3.05 -2.68
C ASP A 286 -34.15 1.96 -2.27
N TYR A 287 -33.91 0.70 -2.66
CA TYR A 287 -34.72 -0.44 -2.22
C TYR A 287 -34.73 -0.60 -0.70
N ARG A 288 -33.56 -0.49 -0.04
CA ARG A 288 -33.49 -0.54 1.43
C ARG A 288 -34.29 0.59 2.09
N ASN A 289 -34.21 1.81 1.54
CA ASN A 289 -34.96 2.95 2.06
C ASN A 289 -36.47 2.76 1.87
N THR A 290 -36.91 2.24 0.71
CA THR A 290 -38.33 1.93 0.45
C THR A 290 -38.85 0.85 1.40
N LEU A 291 -38.10 -0.22 1.63
CA LEU A 291 -38.48 -1.29 2.56
C LEU A 291 -38.59 -0.81 4.02
N ALA A 292 -37.81 0.21 4.38
CA ALA A 292 -37.74 0.78 5.71
C ALA A 292 -38.75 1.92 5.96
N ASP A 293 -39.53 2.34 4.94
CA ASP A 293 -40.42 3.49 5.08
C ASP A 293 -41.50 3.25 6.14
N GLY A 294 -41.54 4.11 7.16
CA GLY A 294 -42.41 3.97 8.33
C GLY A 294 -41.98 2.89 9.34
N GLY A 295 -40.83 2.25 9.15
CA GLY A 295 -40.28 1.18 10.00
C GLY A 295 -38.97 1.56 10.71
N PHE A 296 -38.17 0.55 11.08
CA PHE A 296 -36.87 0.68 11.74
C PHE A 296 -35.81 -0.22 11.09
N THR A 297 -34.56 0.25 11.01
CA THR A 297 -33.47 -0.44 10.32
C THR A 297 -32.24 -0.63 11.21
N PHE A 298 -31.72 -1.85 11.23
CA PHE A 298 -30.37 -2.17 11.70
C PHE A 298 -29.45 -2.49 10.52
N GLU A 299 -28.30 -1.83 10.42
CA GLU A 299 -27.30 -2.10 9.38
C GLU A 299 -25.96 -2.54 9.99
N TYR A 300 -25.32 -3.55 9.39
CA TYR A 300 -24.04 -4.07 9.85
C TYR A 300 -23.04 -4.08 8.70
N SER A 301 -21.82 -3.60 8.94
CA SER A 301 -20.73 -3.69 7.96
C SER A 301 -19.37 -3.60 8.63
N ALA A 302 -18.37 -4.27 8.06
CA ALA A 302 -16.97 -4.06 8.43
C ALA A 302 -16.34 -2.87 7.68
N THR A 303 -16.95 -2.39 6.60
CA THR A 303 -16.29 -1.50 5.63
C THR A 303 -17.06 -0.19 5.41
N PHE A 304 -17.78 0.32 6.41
CA PHE A 304 -18.46 1.61 6.31
C PHE A 304 -17.46 2.75 6.06
N GLY A 305 -16.35 2.81 6.80
CA GLY A 305 -15.33 3.86 6.63
C GLY A 305 -14.76 3.93 5.21
N GLN A 306 -14.54 2.77 4.60
CA GLN A 306 -14.11 2.62 3.20
C GLN A 306 -15.17 3.12 2.22
N SER A 307 -16.40 2.64 2.33
CA SER A 307 -17.48 3.03 1.42
C SER A 307 -17.79 4.53 1.44
N VAL A 308 -17.66 5.17 2.61
CA VAL A 308 -17.80 6.63 2.71
C VAL A 308 -16.60 7.37 2.11
N SER A 309 -15.39 6.82 2.23
CA SER A 309 -14.16 7.43 1.71
C SER A 309 -14.00 7.27 0.19
N ALA A 310 -14.53 6.20 -0.38
CA ALA A 310 -14.43 5.88 -1.81
C ALA A 310 -15.31 6.76 -2.74
N GLY A 311 -16.21 7.58 -2.19
CA GLY A 311 -17.02 8.51 -2.97
C GLY A 311 -16.17 9.65 -3.55
N SER A 312 -16.00 9.67 -4.87
CA SER A 312 -15.33 10.77 -5.59
C SER A 312 -16.18 12.04 -5.65
N ASP A 313 -17.50 11.92 -5.52
CA ASP A 313 -18.44 13.05 -5.45
C ASP A 313 -18.52 13.63 -4.02
N PRO A 314 -18.11 14.90 -3.82
CA PRO A 314 -18.17 15.56 -2.52
C PRO A 314 -19.57 15.62 -1.90
N GLN A 315 -20.63 15.75 -2.70
CA GLN A 315 -22.00 15.82 -2.17
C GLN A 315 -22.46 14.45 -1.65
N LYS A 316 -22.25 13.41 -2.44
CA LYS A 316 -22.55 12.03 -2.03
C LYS A 316 -21.76 11.63 -0.78
N LYS A 317 -20.49 12.04 -0.70
CA LYS A 317 -19.66 11.84 0.49
C LYS A 317 -20.23 12.56 1.72
N LYS A 318 -20.65 13.82 1.59
CA LYS A 318 -21.31 14.56 2.68
C LYS A 318 -22.62 13.87 3.11
N GLN A 319 -23.42 13.40 2.17
CA GLN A 319 -24.67 12.68 2.46
C GLN A 319 -24.41 11.39 3.26
N LEU A 320 -23.42 10.59 2.84
CA LEU A 320 -23.05 9.36 3.54
C LEU A 320 -22.45 9.65 4.93
N LEU A 321 -21.68 10.73 5.10
CA LEU A 321 -21.18 11.18 6.40
C LEU A 321 -22.32 11.61 7.32
N ASN A 322 -23.32 12.34 6.81
CA ASN A 322 -24.51 12.72 7.55
C ASN A 322 -25.30 11.48 8.01
N GLU A 323 -25.55 10.55 7.10
CA GLU A 323 -26.33 9.35 7.41
C GLU A 323 -25.62 8.44 8.41
N TYR A 324 -24.42 7.95 8.09
CA TYR A 324 -23.72 7.00 8.95
C TYR A 324 -23.08 7.65 10.16
N GLY A 325 -22.74 8.94 10.11
CA GLY A 325 -22.29 9.68 11.29
C GLY A 325 -23.39 9.81 12.36
N LYS A 326 -24.64 9.97 11.92
CA LYS A 326 -25.82 10.06 12.80
C LYS A 326 -26.42 8.70 13.17
N ALA A 327 -26.22 7.66 12.36
CA ALA A 327 -26.80 6.34 12.61
C ALA A 327 -25.85 5.34 13.29
N THR A 328 -24.52 5.53 13.21
CA THR A 328 -23.57 4.55 13.79
C THR A 328 -23.58 4.62 15.31
N ILE A 329 -24.12 3.58 15.94
CA ILE A 329 -24.24 3.49 17.41
C ILE A 329 -22.96 2.96 18.04
N PHE A 330 -22.27 2.04 17.37
CA PHE A 330 -21.04 1.45 17.85
C PHE A 330 -20.01 1.30 16.71
N ASP A 331 -18.79 1.75 16.98
CA ASP A 331 -17.60 1.52 16.14
C ASP A 331 -16.66 0.55 16.86
N TYR A 332 -16.53 -0.63 16.27
CA TYR A 332 -15.52 -1.62 16.59
C TYR A 332 -14.87 -2.11 15.29
N SER A 333 -14.32 -1.15 14.54
CA SER A 333 -13.56 -1.34 13.30
C SER A 333 -12.32 -2.25 13.44
N TYR A 334 -11.67 -2.60 12.33
CA TYR A 334 -10.57 -3.57 12.33
C TYR A 334 -9.39 -3.09 13.18
N LYS A 335 -9.19 -1.77 13.31
CA LYS A 335 -8.22 -1.16 14.23
C LYS A 335 -8.38 -1.66 15.66
N HIS A 336 -9.55 -1.47 16.25
CA HIS A 336 -9.81 -1.86 17.64
C HIS A 336 -9.70 -3.38 17.82
N PHE A 337 -10.24 -4.14 16.86
CA PHE A 337 -10.14 -5.60 16.86
C PHE A 337 -8.67 -6.08 16.90
N TYR A 338 -7.81 -5.50 16.07
CA TYR A 338 -6.40 -5.87 15.99
C TYR A 338 -5.58 -5.38 17.19
N GLU A 339 -5.81 -4.15 17.67
CA GLU A 339 -5.13 -3.55 18.82
C GLU A 339 -5.42 -4.32 20.12
N ASP A 340 -6.65 -4.78 20.31
CA ASP A 340 -7.03 -5.62 21.46
C ASP A 340 -6.46 -7.04 21.42
N GLY A 341 -5.79 -7.39 20.31
CA GLY A 341 -5.12 -8.67 20.10
C GLY A 341 -6.00 -9.76 19.50
N TYR A 342 -7.16 -9.43 18.95
CA TYR A 342 -8.03 -10.40 18.30
C TYR A 342 -7.58 -10.71 16.87
N GLY A 343 -7.83 -11.95 16.45
CA GLY A 343 -7.46 -12.45 15.14
C GLY A 343 -5.97 -12.79 14.98
N LYS A 344 -5.61 -13.12 13.74
CA LYS A 344 -4.25 -13.44 13.31
C LYS A 344 -3.45 -12.18 13.00
N ASP A 345 -2.14 -12.29 13.15
CA ASP A 345 -1.17 -11.41 12.51
C ASP A 345 -1.21 -11.60 10.98
N TYR A 346 -0.56 -10.71 10.23
CA TYR A 346 -0.50 -10.79 8.78
C TYR A 346 0.91 -10.53 8.23
N ASN A 347 1.23 -11.18 7.12
CA ASN A 347 2.45 -10.96 6.36
C ASN A 347 2.09 -10.89 4.87
N ILE A 348 2.31 -9.73 4.24
CA ILE A 348 1.91 -9.50 2.86
C ILE A 348 3.12 -9.27 2.00
N LEU A 349 3.25 -10.10 0.97
CA LEU A 349 4.27 -10.05 -0.04
C LEU A 349 3.60 -9.78 -1.38
N ASN A 350 4.17 -8.86 -2.15
CA ASN A 350 3.67 -8.54 -3.47
C ASN A 350 4.79 -8.46 -4.49
N LEU A 351 4.64 -9.27 -5.52
CA LEU A 351 5.55 -9.29 -6.65
C LEU A 351 5.11 -8.24 -7.67
N THR A 352 5.89 -7.16 -7.75
CA THR A 352 5.67 -6.07 -8.71
C THR A 352 5.94 -6.55 -10.14
N GLU A 353 5.42 -5.86 -11.17
CA GLU A 353 5.29 -6.32 -12.57
C GLU A 353 6.58 -6.79 -13.30
N SER A 354 7.74 -6.88 -12.65
CA SER A 354 9.04 -7.06 -13.29
C SER A 354 9.49 -8.50 -13.61
N LEU A 355 8.71 -9.56 -13.35
CA LEU A 355 9.11 -10.90 -13.79
C LEU A 355 8.69 -11.20 -15.23
N GLN A 356 9.70 -11.39 -16.08
CA GLN A 356 9.53 -11.68 -17.51
C GLN A 356 9.84 -13.14 -17.89
N SER A 357 10.34 -13.96 -16.95
CA SER A 357 10.52 -15.41 -17.09
C SER A 357 9.58 -16.20 -16.17
N SER A 358 9.16 -17.40 -16.59
CA SER A 358 8.30 -18.31 -15.81
C SER A 358 8.95 -18.74 -14.51
N GLY A 359 10.25 -19.07 -14.54
CA GLY A 359 10.96 -19.64 -13.38
C GLY A 359 10.95 -18.77 -12.13
N GLN A 360 11.06 -17.44 -12.25
CA GLN A 360 11.03 -16.56 -11.08
C GLN A 360 9.62 -16.46 -10.45
N LEU A 361 8.57 -16.51 -11.27
CA LEU A 361 7.19 -16.55 -10.78
C LEU A 361 6.91 -17.88 -10.09
N ASP A 362 7.36 -18.98 -10.69
CA ASP A 362 7.22 -20.32 -10.13
C ASP A 362 7.95 -20.42 -8.79
N ARG A 363 9.18 -19.89 -8.68
CA ARG A 363 9.93 -19.81 -7.41
C ARG A 363 9.20 -19.00 -6.33
N TYR A 364 8.61 -17.87 -6.68
CA TYR A 364 7.81 -17.07 -5.76
C TYR A 364 6.55 -17.80 -5.28
N LEU A 365 5.87 -18.51 -6.18
CA LEU A 365 4.72 -19.35 -5.81
C LEU A 365 5.16 -20.61 -5.04
N THR A 366 6.36 -21.14 -5.27
CA THR A 366 6.98 -22.18 -4.44
C THR A 366 7.20 -21.67 -3.02
N ALA A 367 7.64 -20.42 -2.82
CA ALA A 367 7.73 -19.79 -1.50
C ALA A 367 6.37 -19.70 -0.79
N CYS A 368 5.30 -19.42 -1.55
CA CYS A 368 3.92 -19.44 -1.05
C CYS A 368 3.52 -20.85 -0.56
N LEU A 369 3.78 -21.90 -1.34
CA LEU A 369 3.51 -23.28 -0.92
C LEU A 369 4.38 -23.72 0.25
N LEU A 370 5.65 -23.31 0.28
CA LEU A 370 6.57 -23.65 1.36
C LEU A 370 6.13 -23.02 2.68
N SER A 371 5.63 -21.78 2.65
CA SER A 371 5.03 -21.09 3.81
C SER A 371 3.79 -21.82 4.32
N PHE A 372 2.92 -22.26 3.40
CA PHE A 372 1.74 -23.05 3.75
C PHE A 372 2.12 -24.43 4.32
N TYR A 373 3.13 -25.08 3.75
CA TYR A 373 3.65 -26.35 4.24
C TYR A 373 4.26 -26.24 5.63
N GLU A 374 5.03 -25.18 5.92
CA GLU A 374 5.56 -24.94 7.25
C GLU A 374 4.44 -24.87 8.30
N GLN A 375 3.36 -24.14 8.00
CA GLN A 375 2.17 -24.08 8.86
C GLN A 375 1.50 -25.45 9.00
N MET A 376 1.27 -26.17 7.89
CA MET A 376 0.64 -27.49 7.93
C MET A 376 1.44 -28.48 8.76
N ARG A 377 2.76 -28.48 8.59
CA ARG A 377 3.68 -29.38 9.29
C ARG A 377 3.71 -29.08 10.78
N LEU A 378 3.86 -27.81 11.18
CA LEU A 378 3.82 -27.39 12.58
C LEU A 378 2.49 -27.79 13.25
N TYR A 379 1.36 -27.58 12.56
CA TYR A 379 0.05 -27.98 13.08
C TYR A 379 -0.05 -29.50 13.32
N GLU A 380 0.47 -30.32 12.41
CA GLU A 380 0.39 -31.78 12.52
C GLU A 380 1.41 -32.36 13.52
N GLU A 381 2.63 -31.83 13.59
CA GLU A 381 3.69 -32.32 14.48
C GLU A 381 3.48 -31.88 15.93
N GLU A 382 2.96 -30.67 16.17
CA GLU A 382 2.76 -30.11 17.52
C GLU A 382 1.27 -30.09 17.96
N ALA A 383 0.43 -30.95 17.36
CA ALA A 383 -1.02 -30.94 17.53
C ALA A 383 -1.49 -30.95 19.00
N ASP A 384 -0.82 -31.72 19.87
CA ASP A 384 -1.16 -31.79 21.30
C ASP A 384 -0.86 -30.47 22.04
N GLN A 385 0.26 -29.81 21.71
CA GLN A 385 0.62 -28.51 22.29
C GLN A 385 -0.27 -27.38 21.76
N MET A 386 -0.73 -27.49 20.50
CA MET A 386 -1.58 -26.48 19.85
C MET A 386 -3.07 -26.59 20.23
N ARG A 387 -3.51 -27.74 20.74
CA ARG A 387 -4.93 -28.01 21.06
C ARG A 387 -5.59 -26.95 21.96
N PRO A 388 -4.97 -26.43 23.04
CA PRO A 388 -5.58 -25.38 23.88
C PRO A 388 -5.85 -24.06 23.14
N PHE A 389 -5.11 -23.79 22.06
CA PHE A 389 -5.15 -22.55 21.28
C PHE A 389 -6.22 -22.58 20.17
N ASN A 390 -6.92 -23.71 19.99
CA ASN A 390 -7.99 -23.88 19.01
C ASN A 390 -7.61 -23.42 17.59
N VAL A 391 -6.32 -23.53 17.23
CA VAL A 391 -5.85 -23.31 15.87
C VAL A 391 -6.45 -24.41 15.00
N GLU A 392 -7.00 -24.02 13.85
CA GLU A 392 -7.58 -24.96 12.89
C GLU A 392 -6.54 -25.46 11.90
N LYS A 393 -6.77 -26.65 11.34
CA LYS A 393 -5.91 -27.23 10.30
C LYS A 393 -5.75 -26.24 9.14
N PRO A 394 -4.52 -25.84 8.76
CA PRO A 394 -4.27 -24.88 7.69
C PRO A 394 -4.99 -25.16 6.37
N LEU A 395 -5.36 -24.10 5.65
CA LEU A 395 -5.96 -24.10 4.31
C LEU A 395 -5.33 -22.98 3.49
N ALA A 396 -4.84 -23.32 2.29
CA ALA A 396 -4.38 -22.35 1.30
C ALA A 396 -5.49 -21.99 0.32
N ILE A 397 -5.60 -20.70 -0.02
CA ILE A 397 -6.59 -20.21 -0.99
C ILE A 397 -5.87 -19.47 -2.11
N PHE A 398 -6.19 -19.82 -3.34
CA PHE A 398 -5.72 -19.10 -4.52
C PHE A 398 -6.90 -18.43 -5.23
N VAL A 399 -6.80 -17.11 -5.41
CA VAL A 399 -7.86 -16.29 -6.01
C VAL A 399 -7.34 -15.61 -7.26
N GLY A 400 -8.03 -15.81 -8.38
CA GLY A 400 -7.77 -15.15 -9.66
C GLY A 400 -8.98 -14.36 -10.17
N THR A 401 -8.74 -13.27 -10.89
CA THR A 401 -9.80 -12.37 -11.38
C THR A 401 -10.55 -12.92 -12.59
N THR A 402 -9.85 -13.64 -13.47
CA THR A 402 -10.38 -14.15 -14.74
C THR A 402 -10.57 -15.66 -14.70
N VAL A 403 -11.82 -16.11 -14.85
CA VAL A 403 -12.14 -17.54 -15.09
C VAL A 403 -12.06 -17.86 -16.58
N LEU A 404 -12.56 -16.95 -17.44
CA LEU A 404 -12.47 -17.03 -18.89
C LEU A 404 -12.18 -15.61 -19.43
N LYS A 405 -11.02 -15.35 -20.05
CA LYS A 405 -10.82 -14.10 -20.82
C LYS A 405 -11.67 -14.14 -22.11
N SER A 406 -12.43 -13.08 -22.37
CA SER A 406 -13.21 -12.89 -23.60
C SER A 406 -12.32 -12.44 -24.76
N ASN A 407 -12.54 -13.00 -25.96
CA ASN A 407 -11.85 -12.67 -27.22
C ASN A 407 -12.19 -11.26 -27.76
N ASN A 408 -12.04 -10.20 -26.96
CA ASN A 408 -12.13 -8.84 -27.50
C ASN A 408 -10.81 -8.47 -28.17
N LYS A 409 -10.87 -8.40 -29.50
CA LYS A 409 -9.80 -8.13 -30.45
C LYS A 409 -9.23 -6.73 -30.26
N SER A 410 -8.07 -6.62 -29.61
CA SER A 410 -7.02 -5.63 -29.93
C SER A 410 -5.86 -5.77 -28.93
N SER A 411 -4.97 -6.73 -29.19
CA SER A 411 -3.54 -6.76 -28.81
C SER A 411 -3.03 -8.18 -28.99
N ALA A 412 -2.37 -8.41 -30.13
CA ALA A 412 -1.76 -9.69 -30.45
C ALA A 412 -0.40 -9.80 -29.76
N SER A 413 -0.38 -10.31 -28.52
CA SER A 413 0.81 -10.95 -27.96
C SER A 413 0.40 -12.25 -27.28
N TYR A 414 1.07 -13.36 -27.62
CA TYR A 414 0.68 -14.72 -27.23
C TYR A 414 0.76 -14.97 -25.71
N LYS A 415 1.45 -14.09 -24.96
CA LYS A 415 1.65 -14.19 -23.50
C LYS A 415 0.48 -13.64 -22.64
N GLU A 416 -0.56 -13.04 -23.21
CA GLU A 416 -1.67 -12.40 -22.46
C GLU A 416 -3.02 -13.16 -22.45
N SER A 417 -3.09 -14.37 -23.03
CA SER A 417 -4.34 -15.08 -23.33
C SER A 417 -4.87 -16.06 -22.26
N VAL A 418 -4.10 -16.32 -21.20
CA VAL A 418 -4.41 -17.37 -20.20
C VAL A 418 -5.23 -16.81 -19.02
N SER A 419 -6.19 -17.59 -18.51
CA SER A 419 -6.99 -17.26 -17.31
C SER A 419 -6.15 -17.43 -16.04
N ASP A 420 -6.39 -16.59 -15.03
CA ASP A 420 -5.64 -16.64 -13.75
C ASP A 420 -5.79 -18.00 -13.04
N VAL A 421 -6.97 -18.62 -13.09
CA VAL A 421 -7.21 -19.96 -12.53
C VAL A 421 -6.37 -21.00 -13.25
N ILE A 422 -6.23 -20.89 -14.57
CA ILE A 422 -5.37 -21.79 -15.36
C ILE A 422 -3.89 -21.57 -15.03
N SER A 423 -3.46 -20.31 -14.83
CA SER A 423 -2.09 -20.02 -14.38
C SER A 423 -1.76 -20.67 -13.04
N ILE A 424 -2.69 -20.66 -12.09
CA ILE A 424 -2.54 -21.36 -10.80
C ILE A 424 -2.41 -22.88 -11.02
N LEU A 425 -3.25 -23.46 -11.88
CA LEU A 425 -3.17 -24.89 -12.20
C LEU A 425 -1.85 -25.27 -12.91
N ARG A 426 -1.35 -24.41 -13.80
CA ARG A 426 -0.05 -24.59 -14.46
C ARG A 426 1.10 -24.56 -13.45
N PHE A 427 1.05 -23.68 -12.46
CA PHE A 427 2.02 -23.68 -11.37
C PHE A 427 1.97 -24.99 -10.57
N PHE A 428 0.78 -25.50 -10.22
CA PHE A 428 0.68 -26.80 -9.55
C PHE A 428 1.22 -27.94 -10.41
N TYR A 429 0.94 -27.92 -11.72
CA TYR A 429 1.53 -28.87 -12.65
C TYR A 429 3.07 -28.77 -12.66
N TYR A 430 3.63 -27.55 -12.77
CA TYR A 430 5.07 -27.32 -12.67
C TYR A 430 5.64 -27.92 -11.38
N PHE A 431 5.06 -27.58 -10.23
CA PHE A 431 5.58 -28.00 -8.93
C PHE A 431 5.54 -29.52 -8.75
N ILE A 432 4.46 -30.19 -9.21
CA ILE A 432 4.27 -31.64 -9.03
C ILE A 432 5.05 -32.46 -10.07
N SER A 433 5.05 -32.02 -11.33
CA SER A 433 5.59 -32.79 -12.46
C SER A 433 7.09 -32.53 -12.67
N ASN A 434 7.59 -31.34 -12.36
CA ASN A 434 9.01 -30.98 -12.53
C ASN A 434 9.79 -31.08 -11.22
N HIS A 435 9.88 -32.31 -10.70
CA HIS A 435 10.54 -32.65 -9.43
C HIS A 435 11.88 -31.91 -9.21
N ASN A 436 12.81 -32.00 -10.18
CA ASN A 436 14.15 -31.43 -10.00
C ASN A 436 14.12 -29.90 -9.86
N ALA A 437 13.25 -29.24 -10.63
CA ALA A 437 13.11 -27.78 -10.60
C ALA A 437 12.47 -27.33 -9.28
N ALA A 438 11.43 -28.02 -8.81
CA ALA A 438 10.78 -27.71 -7.54
C ALA A 438 11.69 -27.94 -6.33
N VAL A 439 12.49 -29.02 -6.34
CA VAL A 439 13.50 -29.28 -5.29
C VAL A 439 14.57 -28.20 -5.28
N GLU A 440 15.01 -27.73 -6.44
CA GLU A 440 16.00 -26.67 -6.55
C GLU A 440 15.46 -25.32 -6.05
N ASP A 441 14.22 -24.97 -6.40
CA ASP A 441 13.56 -23.77 -5.85
C ASP A 441 13.46 -23.82 -4.32
N ILE A 442 13.10 -24.98 -3.75
CA ILE A 442 13.09 -25.18 -2.29
C ILE A 442 14.49 -25.00 -1.72
N ARG A 443 15.53 -25.55 -2.35
CA ARG A 443 16.92 -25.40 -1.91
C ARG A 443 17.29 -23.92 -1.85
N LEU A 444 17.07 -23.17 -2.93
CA LEU A 444 17.39 -21.75 -3.03
C LEU A 444 16.64 -20.91 -1.98
N LEU A 445 15.36 -21.21 -1.73
CA LEU A 445 14.58 -20.56 -0.68
C LEU A 445 15.12 -20.86 0.72
N MET A 446 15.50 -22.11 0.99
CA MET A 446 16.04 -22.53 2.28
C MET A 446 17.47 -22.03 2.53
N THR A 447 18.25 -21.75 1.48
CA THR A 447 19.61 -21.18 1.61
C THR A 447 19.65 -19.65 1.56
N GLY A 448 18.51 -18.98 1.32
CA GLY A 448 18.47 -17.52 1.16
C GLY A 448 19.08 -17.03 -0.15
N GLN A 449 19.11 -17.89 -1.19
CA GLN A 449 19.71 -17.62 -2.50
C GLN A 449 18.67 -17.56 -3.62
N ALA A 450 17.39 -17.37 -3.27
CA ALA A 450 16.28 -17.39 -4.23
C ALA A 450 16.30 -16.23 -5.24
N GLY A 451 17.05 -15.17 -4.97
CA GLY A 451 17.07 -13.93 -5.76
C GLY A 451 15.80 -13.10 -5.58
N LEU A 452 14.98 -13.40 -4.57
CA LEU A 452 13.68 -12.76 -4.37
C LEU A 452 13.86 -11.56 -3.45
N ARG A 453 14.33 -10.45 -4.03
CA ARG A 453 14.77 -9.26 -3.29
C ARG A 453 13.75 -8.13 -3.24
N ASP A 454 13.82 -7.30 -2.21
CA ASP A 454 12.97 -6.11 -2.07
C ASP A 454 13.53 -4.87 -2.81
N GLU A 455 12.85 -3.72 -2.68
CA GLU A 455 13.28 -2.45 -3.29
C GLU A 455 14.63 -1.94 -2.75
N GLU A 456 15.00 -2.33 -1.52
CA GLU A 456 16.27 -2.06 -0.84
C GLU A 456 17.31 -3.16 -1.09
N ASN A 457 17.02 -4.12 -1.99
CA ASN A 457 17.88 -5.24 -2.37
C ASN A 457 18.17 -6.26 -1.24
N ARG A 458 17.28 -6.37 -0.25
CA ARG A 458 17.34 -7.40 0.80
C ARG A 458 16.66 -8.69 0.34
N GLU A 459 17.20 -9.85 0.69
CA GLU A 459 16.54 -11.16 0.45
C GLU A 459 15.35 -11.34 1.38
N ILE A 460 14.15 -11.47 0.80
CA ILE A 460 12.91 -11.44 1.60
C ILE A 460 12.72 -12.71 2.43
N PHE A 461 13.17 -13.85 1.91
CA PHE A 461 12.97 -15.16 2.53
C PHE A 461 14.15 -15.63 3.38
N GLU A 462 15.17 -14.78 3.56
CA GLU A 462 16.36 -15.11 4.37
C GLU A 462 15.97 -15.51 5.80
N ASP A 463 15.12 -14.70 6.45
CA ASP A 463 14.61 -14.95 7.81
C ASP A 463 13.31 -15.77 7.86
N SER A 464 12.86 -16.27 6.71
CA SER A 464 11.64 -17.10 6.59
C SER A 464 11.93 -18.57 6.85
N PHE A 465 10.86 -19.36 7.00
CA PHE A 465 10.93 -20.82 7.15
C PHE A 465 11.69 -21.28 8.41
N ARG A 466 11.59 -20.53 9.51
CA ARG A 466 12.36 -20.76 10.75
C ARG A 466 12.12 -22.15 11.35
N TYR A 467 10.89 -22.67 11.30
CA TYR A 467 10.56 -24.00 11.79
C TYR A 467 11.18 -25.08 10.89
N LEU A 468 11.11 -24.90 9.57
CA LEU A 468 11.74 -25.83 8.63
C LEU A 468 13.27 -25.82 8.73
N ARG A 469 13.89 -24.64 8.87
CA ARG A 469 15.35 -24.51 9.06
C ARG A 469 15.80 -25.21 10.36
N ALA A 470 15.00 -25.12 11.43
CA ALA A 470 15.28 -25.83 12.67
C ALA A 470 15.21 -27.37 12.54
N SER A 471 14.47 -27.89 11.55
CA SER A 471 14.36 -29.33 11.31
C SER A 471 15.56 -29.97 10.59
N ASN A 472 16.48 -29.16 10.04
CA ASN A 472 17.67 -29.61 9.28
C ASN A 472 17.37 -30.62 8.15
N LEU A 473 16.19 -30.54 7.54
CA LEU A 473 15.83 -31.40 6.42
C LEU A 473 16.41 -30.91 5.10
N GLU A 474 16.83 -31.85 4.26
CA GLU A 474 17.24 -31.57 2.89
C GLU A 474 16.03 -31.20 2.02
N ALA A 475 16.25 -30.36 0.99
CA ALA A 475 15.21 -29.90 0.07
C ALA A 475 14.41 -31.05 -0.57
N GLN A 476 15.09 -32.15 -0.88
CA GLN A 476 14.48 -33.37 -1.43
C GLN A 476 13.46 -34.00 -0.47
N SER A 477 13.77 -34.00 0.83
CA SER A 477 12.91 -34.55 1.88
C SER A 477 11.74 -33.61 2.18
N ILE A 478 11.99 -32.30 2.14
CA ILE A 478 10.94 -31.27 2.24
C ILE A 478 9.93 -31.43 1.08
N TYR A 479 10.41 -31.55 -0.16
CA TYR A 479 9.56 -31.76 -1.32
C TYR A 479 8.69 -33.02 -1.22
N GLY A 480 9.28 -34.15 -0.83
CA GLY A 480 8.54 -35.40 -0.63
C GLY A 480 7.43 -35.28 0.42
N ASP A 481 7.72 -34.63 1.55
CA ASP A 481 6.74 -34.40 2.62
C ASP A 481 5.65 -33.39 2.18
N MET A 482 5.99 -32.39 1.36
CA MET A 482 5.01 -31.48 0.74
C MET A 482 4.02 -32.25 -0.15
N LEU A 483 4.48 -33.16 -1.01
CA LEU A 483 3.61 -34.01 -1.84
C LEU A 483 2.66 -34.86 -0.99
N GLN A 484 3.15 -35.43 0.10
CA GLN A 484 2.33 -36.23 1.01
C GLN A 484 1.30 -35.39 1.78
N ARG A 485 1.73 -34.31 2.43
CA ARG A 485 0.87 -33.53 3.34
C ARG A 485 -0.09 -32.61 2.60
N LEU A 486 0.41 -31.88 1.60
CA LEU A 486 -0.38 -30.89 0.86
C LEU A 486 -1.23 -31.53 -0.23
N PHE A 487 -0.65 -32.43 -1.02
CA PHE A 487 -1.28 -32.98 -2.23
C PHE A 487 -1.85 -34.41 -2.04
N LYS A 488 -1.67 -35.02 -0.86
CA LYS A 488 -2.14 -36.38 -0.53
C LYS A 488 -1.57 -37.45 -1.48
N ALA A 489 -0.35 -37.25 -1.96
CA ALA A 489 0.26 -38.07 -2.99
C ALA A 489 1.71 -38.43 -2.62
N PRO A 490 1.97 -39.60 -2.01
CA PRO A 490 3.34 -40.01 -1.67
C PRO A 490 4.14 -40.49 -2.90
N THR A 491 3.49 -40.77 -4.03
CA THR A 491 4.13 -41.36 -5.21
C THR A 491 4.54 -40.28 -6.22
N LEU A 492 5.83 -40.21 -6.52
CA LEU A 492 6.40 -39.32 -7.55
C LEU A 492 5.91 -39.69 -8.95
N GLY A 493 5.64 -38.67 -9.78
CA GLY A 493 5.30 -38.84 -11.20
C GLY A 493 3.86 -39.28 -11.51
N ALA A 494 2.96 -39.25 -10.53
CA ALA A 494 1.55 -39.55 -10.76
C ALA A 494 0.81 -38.38 -11.44
N ASN A 495 -0.10 -38.71 -12.36
CA ASN A 495 -0.88 -37.71 -13.10
C ASN A 495 -1.81 -36.90 -12.19
N ILE A 496 -1.96 -35.61 -12.50
CA ILE A 496 -2.94 -34.72 -11.88
C ILE A 496 -4.30 -34.93 -12.57
N TYR A 497 -5.31 -35.25 -11.79
CA TYR A 497 -6.69 -35.38 -12.24
C TYR A 497 -7.49 -34.13 -11.90
N VAL A 498 -8.27 -33.69 -12.88
CA VAL A 498 -9.22 -32.57 -12.76
C VAL A 498 -10.61 -33.14 -13.06
N ASP A 499 -11.39 -33.35 -12.00
CA ASP A 499 -12.68 -34.04 -12.08
C ASP A 499 -13.82 -33.04 -12.06
N ASN A 500 -14.63 -33.02 -13.11
CA ASN A 500 -15.90 -32.29 -13.14
C ASN A 500 -16.93 -33.04 -12.28
N LEU A 501 -17.38 -32.41 -11.20
CA LEU A 501 -18.26 -33.04 -10.21
C LEU A 501 -19.73 -32.85 -10.62
N LYS A 502 -20.25 -33.79 -11.42
CA LYS A 502 -21.64 -33.72 -11.91
C LYS A 502 -22.63 -33.73 -10.75
N GLY A 503 -23.60 -32.82 -10.80
CA GLY A 503 -24.58 -32.59 -9.74
C GLY A 503 -24.17 -31.56 -8.69
N LYS A 504 -22.97 -30.95 -8.80
CA LYS A 504 -22.48 -29.87 -7.95
C LYS A 504 -22.05 -28.67 -8.82
N GLU A 505 -23.00 -27.79 -9.13
CA GLU A 505 -22.74 -26.66 -10.03
C GLU A 505 -21.60 -25.76 -9.55
N GLY A 506 -20.63 -25.52 -10.43
CA GLY A 506 -19.50 -24.64 -10.16
C GLY A 506 -18.33 -25.28 -9.39
N GLU A 507 -18.37 -26.58 -9.08
CA GLU A 507 -17.30 -27.28 -8.35
C GLU A 507 -16.49 -28.25 -9.24
N ILE A 508 -15.16 -28.20 -9.14
CA ILE A 508 -14.22 -29.11 -9.82
C ILE A 508 -13.24 -29.67 -8.79
N GLY A 509 -13.06 -30.99 -8.73
CA GLY A 509 -12.15 -31.66 -7.80
C GLY A 509 -10.74 -31.83 -8.34
N LEU A 510 -9.73 -31.69 -7.48
CA LEU A 510 -8.31 -31.92 -7.79
C LEU A 510 -7.75 -33.08 -6.95
N ARG A 511 -7.20 -34.09 -7.62
CA ARG A 511 -6.52 -35.24 -6.98
C ARG A 511 -5.31 -35.69 -7.80
N ILE A 512 -4.40 -36.44 -7.18
CA ILE A 512 -3.26 -37.06 -7.84
C ILE A 512 -3.45 -38.58 -7.82
N GLY A 513 -3.32 -39.23 -8.97
CA GLY A 513 -3.59 -40.67 -9.09
C GLY A 513 -4.97 -41.03 -8.53
N ASN A 514 -5.06 -42.13 -7.79
CA ASN A 514 -6.30 -42.57 -7.11
C ASN A 514 -6.43 -42.04 -5.67
N GLY A 515 -5.71 -40.96 -5.33
CA GLY A 515 -5.74 -40.35 -4.00
C GLY A 515 -7.02 -39.57 -3.70
N ALA A 516 -7.15 -39.12 -2.45
CA ALA A 516 -8.24 -38.23 -2.05
C ALA A 516 -8.13 -36.85 -2.72
N TYR A 517 -9.23 -36.12 -2.83
CA TYR A 517 -9.21 -34.73 -3.29
C TYR A 517 -8.42 -33.87 -2.32
N PHE A 518 -7.28 -33.35 -2.77
CA PHE A 518 -6.45 -32.41 -2.01
C PHE A 518 -6.90 -30.96 -2.25
N GLY A 519 -7.56 -30.70 -3.37
CA GLY A 519 -8.02 -29.37 -3.72
C GLY A 519 -9.38 -29.35 -4.41
N VAL A 520 -10.02 -28.18 -4.37
CA VAL A 520 -11.29 -27.92 -5.05
C VAL A 520 -11.25 -26.55 -5.72
N ILE A 521 -11.72 -26.49 -6.96
CA ILE A 521 -11.97 -25.23 -7.67
C ILE A 521 -13.46 -24.91 -7.52
N ASN A 522 -13.79 -23.69 -7.09
CA ASN A 522 -15.18 -23.25 -7.02
C ASN A 522 -15.36 -21.91 -7.75
N VAL A 523 -16.01 -21.97 -8.91
CA VAL A 523 -16.18 -20.85 -9.84
C VAL A 523 -17.62 -20.75 -10.35
N GLY A 524 -17.95 -19.65 -11.02
CA GLY A 524 -19.28 -19.47 -11.62
C GLY A 524 -19.52 -20.31 -12.88
N ASP A 525 -18.49 -20.49 -13.71
CA ASP A 525 -18.55 -21.24 -14.98
C ASP A 525 -17.53 -22.38 -14.97
N SER A 526 -17.90 -23.50 -14.34
CA SER A 526 -17.05 -24.70 -14.26
C SER A 526 -16.92 -25.41 -15.60
N ASP A 527 -17.97 -25.44 -16.42
CA ASP A 527 -17.98 -26.15 -17.70
C ASP A 527 -17.06 -25.48 -18.73
N GLY A 528 -17.14 -24.14 -18.84
CA GLY A 528 -16.25 -23.37 -19.69
C GLY A 528 -14.79 -23.49 -19.26
N LEU A 529 -14.52 -23.52 -17.95
CA LEU A 529 -13.18 -23.74 -17.41
C LEU A 529 -12.67 -25.16 -17.74
N MET A 530 -13.49 -26.20 -17.53
CA MET A 530 -13.14 -27.58 -17.87
C MET A 530 -12.79 -27.75 -19.35
N LYS A 531 -13.49 -27.05 -20.24
CA LYS A 531 -13.14 -27.05 -21.67
C LYS A 531 -11.73 -26.49 -21.91
N LYS A 532 -11.38 -25.36 -21.30
CA LYS A 532 -10.04 -24.78 -21.44
C LYS A 532 -8.96 -25.66 -20.84
N ILE A 533 -9.21 -26.25 -19.66
CA ILE A 533 -8.25 -27.16 -19.02
C ILE A 533 -7.94 -28.37 -19.92
N ARG A 534 -8.93 -28.90 -20.65
CA ARG A 534 -8.72 -30.00 -21.63
C ARG A 534 -7.86 -29.59 -22.83
N GLU A 535 -7.74 -28.30 -23.13
CA GLU A 535 -6.94 -27.76 -24.22
C GLU A 535 -5.47 -27.53 -23.80
N GLU A 536 -5.16 -27.60 -22.50
CA GLU A 536 -3.84 -27.35 -21.94
C GLU A 536 -2.86 -28.50 -22.21
N LYS A 537 -1.72 -28.18 -22.83
CA LYS A 537 -0.71 -29.15 -23.26
C LYS A 537 0.70 -28.73 -22.85
N ASP A 538 1.58 -29.71 -22.68
CA ASP A 538 3.03 -29.51 -22.54
C ASP A 538 3.69 -29.16 -23.88
N ALA A 539 5.01 -28.95 -23.87
CA ALA A 539 5.78 -28.61 -25.06
C ALA A 539 5.77 -29.73 -26.11
N GLU A 540 5.61 -30.98 -25.67
CA GLU A 540 5.53 -32.19 -26.49
C GLU A 540 4.10 -32.46 -27.01
N GLY A 541 3.12 -31.68 -26.59
CA GLY A 541 1.73 -31.78 -27.03
C GLY A 541 0.87 -32.79 -26.25
N ASN A 542 1.37 -33.34 -25.14
CA ASN A 542 0.60 -34.17 -24.22
C ASN A 542 -0.29 -33.30 -23.33
N ALA A 543 -1.41 -33.84 -22.88
CA ALA A 543 -2.31 -33.12 -21.97
C ALA A 543 -1.65 -32.94 -20.60
N LEU A 544 -1.67 -31.71 -20.07
CA LEU A 544 -1.15 -31.43 -18.72
C LEU A 544 -1.98 -32.11 -17.62
N PHE A 545 -3.29 -32.26 -17.84
CA PHE A 545 -4.25 -32.71 -16.84
C PHE A 545 -5.12 -33.87 -17.35
N MET A 546 -5.35 -34.85 -16.49
CA MET A 546 -6.31 -35.94 -16.75
C MET A 546 -7.72 -35.48 -16.36
N CYS A 547 -8.49 -35.04 -17.35
CA CYS A 547 -9.84 -34.54 -17.11
C CYS A 547 -10.88 -35.66 -17.11
N THR A 548 -11.68 -35.79 -16.05
CA THR A 548 -12.79 -36.77 -16.01
C THR A 548 -14.11 -36.11 -15.61
N ASP A 549 -15.23 -36.72 -15.96
CA ASP A 549 -16.55 -36.32 -15.45
C ASP A 549 -17.05 -37.39 -14.47
N VAL A 550 -17.27 -37.01 -13.22
CA VAL A 550 -17.62 -37.93 -12.12
C VAL A 550 -19.02 -37.63 -11.62
N ASP A 551 -19.90 -38.63 -11.64
CA ASP A 551 -21.22 -38.53 -11.02
C ASP A 551 -21.08 -38.50 -9.49
N PHE A 552 -21.35 -37.34 -8.88
CA PHE A 552 -21.03 -37.09 -7.48
C PHE A 552 -22.29 -36.96 -6.61
N THR A 553 -22.62 -38.03 -5.90
CA THR A 553 -23.83 -38.13 -5.07
C THR A 553 -23.61 -37.83 -3.57
N ASN A 554 -22.35 -37.82 -3.13
CA ASN A 554 -21.96 -37.54 -1.75
C ASN A 554 -21.87 -36.03 -1.44
N LYS A 555 -21.58 -35.67 -0.18
CA LYS A 555 -21.21 -34.29 0.17
C LYS A 555 -19.97 -33.86 -0.60
N SER A 556 -20.03 -32.70 -1.27
CA SER A 556 -18.94 -32.24 -2.14
C SER A 556 -17.66 -31.91 -1.36
N PRO A 557 -16.49 -31.92 -2.02
CA PRO A 557 -15.23 -31.48 -1.39
C PRO A 557 -15.33 -30.08 -0.79
N PHE A 558 -16.03 -29.15 -1.45
CA PHE A 558 -16.26 -27.81 -0.90
C PHE A 558 -17.16 -27.82 0.33
N ALA A 559 -18.23 -28.62 0.34
CA ALA A 559 -19.14 -28.73 1.49
C ALA A 559 -18.46 -29.31 2.74
N THR A 560 -17.41 -30.12 2.57
CA THR A 560 -16.66 -30.75 3.67
C THR A 560 -15.40 -29.97 4.05
N ILE A 561 -15.15 -28.78 3.48
CA ILE A 561 -13.90 -28.04 3.67
C ILE A 561 -13.64 -27.63 5.14
N ASN A 562 -14.68 -27.49 5.95
CA ASN A 562 -14.55 -27.12 7.36
C ASN A 562 -14.58 -28.31 8.32
N GLU A 563 -14.72 -29.54 7.81
CA GLU A 563 -14.69 -30.73 8.65
C GLU A 563 -13.26 -30.98 9.14
N LYS A 564 -13.10 -31.39 10.41
CA LYS A 564 -11.78 -31.61 11.04
C LYS A 564 -10.88 -32.57 10.25
N ASN A 565 -11.48 -33.58 9.63
CA ASN A 565 -10.79 -34.60 8.86
C ASN A 565 -10.79 -34.34 7.35
N SER A 566 -11.11 -33.11 6.92
CA SER A 566 -11.14 -32.76 5.50
C SER A 566 -9.77 -33.01 4.84
N SER A 567 -9.78 -33.72 3.72
CA SER A 567 -8.61 -33.93 2.88
C SER A 567 -8.24 -32.69 2.06
N VAL A 568 -9.18 -31.76 1.91
CA VAL A 568 -9.01 -30.53 1.13
C VAL A 568 -8.08 -29.57 1.87
N ASN A 569 -6.95 -29.28 1.24
CA ASN A 569 -5.91 -28.36 1.72
C ASN A 569 -5.80 -27.10 0.84
N ILE A 570 -6.28 -27.16 -0.41
CA ILE A 570 -6.15 -26.07 -1.39
C ILE A 570 -7.53 -25.72 -1.95
N LEU A 571 -7.89 -24.44 -1.90
CA LEU A 571 -9.09 -23.90 -2.49
C LEU A 571 -8.71 -22.94 -3.62
N ILE A 572 -9.24 -23.13 -4.83
CA ILE A 572 -8.96 -22.26 -5.98
C ILE A 572 -10.26 -21.64 -6.49
N GLY A 573 -10.24 -20.37 -6.86
CA GLY A 573 -11.43 -19.76 -7.44
C GLY A 573 -11.28 -18.28 -7.75
N SER A 574 -12.41 -17.59 -7.78
CA SER A 574 -12.52 -16.23 -8.31
C SER A 574 -13.50 -15.39 -7.51
N LYS A 575 -14.26 -14.49 -8.15
CA LYS A 575 -15.22 -13.57 -7.52
C LYS A 575 -16.24 -14.26 -6.59
N LYS A 576 -16.54 -15.54 -6.83
CA LYS A 576 -17.44 -16.34 -5.98
C LYS A 576 -16.96 -16.47 -4.53
N PHE A 577 -15.66 -16.32 -4.24
CA PHE A 577 -15.11 -16.42 -2.88
C PHE A 577 -15.14 -15.14 -2.05
N THR A 578 -15.60 -14.05 -2.64
CA THR A 578 -15.70 -12.78 -1.92
C THR A 578 -16.80 -12.83 -0.87
N GLU A 579 -17.85 -13.63 -1.11
CA GLU A 579 -19.02 -13.72 -0.25
C GLU A 579 -19.53 -15.18 -0.09
N GLY A 580 -20.45 -15.45 0.84
CA GLY A 580 -21.17 -16.75 0.90
C GLY A 580 -20.38 -17.99 1.33
N TRP A 581 -19.20 -17.85 1.95
CA TRP A 581 -18.45 -18.97 2.53
C TRP A 581 -17.69 -18.54 3.79
N ASN A 582 -17.40 -19.48 4.70
CA ASN A 582 -16.80 -19.20 6.01
C ASN A 582 -15.83 -20.31 6.42
N SER A 583 -14.57 -19.98 6.75
CA SER A 583 -13.62 -20.93 7.33
C SER A 583 -12.60 -20.25 8.23
N TRP A 584 -12.29 -20.89 9.36
CA TRP A 584 -11.22 -20.50 10.29
C TRP A 584 -9.85 -21.07 9.87
N ARG A 585 -9.84 -22.03 8.93
CA ARG A 585 -8.66 -22.77 8.47
C ARG A 585 -7.69 -21.94 7.64
N VAL A 586 -8.15 -20.82 7.08
CA VAL A 586 -7.38 -20.01 6.12
C VAL A 586 -6.08 -19.51 6.75
N SER A 587 -4.95 -19.84 6.15
CA SER A 587 -3.63 -19.45 6.70
C SER A 587 -2.71 -18.85 5.64
N THR A 588 -2.92 -19.20 4.36
CA THR A 588 -2.16 -18.68 3.23
C THR A 588 -3.09 -18.29 2.08
N MET A 589 -2.83 -17.13 1.46
CA MET A 589 -3.57 -16.63 0.29
C MET A 589 -2.62 -16.33 -0.86
N GLY A 590 -2.84 -16.92 -2.03
CA GLY A 590 -2.21 -16.55 -3.30
C GLY A 590 -3.16 -15.72 -4.17
N LEU A 591 -2.80 -14.47 -4.44
CA LEU A 591 -3.65 -13.50 -5.17
C LEU A 591 -3.04 -13.19 -6.54
N MET A 592 -3.72 -13.60 -7.61
CA MET A 592 -3.22 -13.51 -8.98
C MET A 592 -3.89 -12.38 -9.78
N ASN A 593 -3.08 -11.43 -10.27
CA ASN A 593 -3.49 -10.32 -11.16
C ASN A 593 -4.67 -9.49 -10.63
N ILE A 594 -4.75 -9.30 -9.31
CA ILE A 594 -5.86 -8.55 -8.70
C ILE A 594 -5.63 -7.04 -8.85
N GLY A 595 -6.43 -6.41 -9.71
CA GLY A 595 -6.32 -4.99 -10.06
C GLY A 595 -7.06 -4.02 -9.14
N ARG A 596 -6.93 -2.71 -9.44
CA ARG A 596 -7.49 -1.61 -8.63
C ARG A 596 -9.01 -1.68 -8.42
N GLY A 597 -9.79 -2.25 -9.34
CA GLY A 597 -11.26 -2.27 -9.25
C GLY A 597 -11.83 -3.17 -8.14
N GLU A 598 -11.05 -4.12 -7.62
CA GLU A 598 -11.55 -5.21 -6.75
C GLU A 598 -11.25 -5.01 -5.26
N GLY A 599 -10.76 -3.82 -4.85
CA GLY A 599 -10.24 -3.57 -3.50
C GLY A 599 -11.19 -3.92 -2.34
N SER A 600 -12.50 -3.70 -2.46
CA SER A 600 -13.47 -4.05 -1.40
C SER A 600 -13.61 -5.55 -1.18
N GLN A 601 -13.43 -6.35 -2.23
CA GLN A 601 -13.50 -7.81 -2.18
C GLN A 601 -12.28 -8.41 -1.49
N ILE A 602 -11.11 -7.82 -1.72
CA ILE A 602 -9.85 -8.23 -1.07
C ILE A 602 -9.92 -7.98 0.44
N ILE A 603 -10.48 -6.84 0.85
CA ILE A 603 -10.67 -6.52 2.27
C ILE A 603 -11.60 -7.54 2.94
N GLN A 604 -12.68 -7.96 2.25
CA GLN A 604 -13.57 -9.01 2.75
C GLN A 604 -12.85 -10.36 2.90
N LEU A 605 -12.04 -10.74 1.90
CA LEU A 605 -11.21 -11.95 1.96
C LEU A 605 -10.20 -11.86 3.11
N PHE A 606 -9.51 -10.74 3.27
CA PHE A 606 -8.57 -10.49 4.36
C PHE A 606 -9.24 -10.65 5.72
N GLY A 607 -10.39 -9.99 5.94
CA GLY A 607 -11.17 -10.12 7.16
C GLY A 607 -11.63 -11.55 7.49
N ARG A 608 -11.73 -12.43 6.47
CA ARG A 608 -11.99 -13.86 6.66
C ARG A 608 -10.71 -14.63 7.01
N GLY A 609 -9.59 -14.27 6.40
CA GLY A 609 -8.29 -14.90 6.65
C GLY A 609 -7.76 -14.66 8.05
N VAL A 610 -7.96 -13.45 8.60
CA VAL A 610 -7.43 -13.07 9.93
C VAL A 610 -8.21 -13.65 11.11
N ARG A 611 -9.22 -14.48 10.87
CA ARG A 611 -10.02 -15.07 11.96
C ARG A 611 -9.20 -16.10 12.74
N LEU A 612 -9.30 -16.06 14.06
CA LEU A 612 -8.64 -16.96 15.01
C LEU A 612 -9.59 -17.32 16.16
N LYS A 613 -9.68 -18.60 16.53
CA LYS A 613 -10.43 -19.03 17.72
C LYS A 613 -9.65 -18.75 19.00
N GLY A 614 -8.33 -18.95 18.99
CA GLY A 614 -7.43 -18.57 20.08
C GLY A 614 -7.57 -19.44 21.33
N TYR A 615 -6.72 -19.16 22.31
CA TYR A 615 -6.68 -19.87 23.59
C TYR A 615 -8.04 -19.84 24.29
N GLY A 616 -8.63 -21.00 24.57
CA GLY A 616 -9.92 -21.09 25.26
C GLY A 616 -11.07 -20.31 24.58
N PHE A 617 -11.06 -20.19 23.25
CA PHE A 617 -12.01 -19.35 22.49
C PHE A 617 -11.94 -17.84 22.81
N SER A 618 -10.80 -17.37 23.31
CA SER A 618 -10.53 -15.93 23.52
C SER A 618 -10.62 -15.08 22.25
N LEU A 619 -10.49 -15.70 21.08
CA LEU A 619 -10.29 -15.07 19.77
C LEU A 619 -8.96 -14.32 19.63
N LYS A 620 -8.08 -14.38 20.65
CA LYS A 620 -6.82 -13.65 20.70
C LYS A 620 -5.64 -14.51 20.28
N ARG A 621 -4.64 -13.86 19.68
CA ARG A 621 -3.31 -14.43 19.43
C ARG A 621 -2.55 -14.63 20.73
N SER A 622 -1.69 -15.65 20.74
CA SER A 622 -0.95 -16.12 21.92
C SER A 622 -0.12 -15.03 22.61
N ASN A 623 0.45 -14.10 21.85
CA ASN A 623 1.24 -12.97 22.37
C ASN A 623 0.40 -11.82 22.98
N LYS A 624 -0.94 -11.93 22.96
CA LYS A 624 -1.89 -10.94 23.52
C LYS A 624 -2.85 -11.51 24.56
N LEU A 625 -2.46 -12.62 25.21
CA LEU A 625 -3.23 -13.26 26.29
C LEU A 625 -3.01 -12.61 27.67
N GLU A 626 -2.84 -11.28 27.71
CA GLU A 626 -2.74 -10.54 28.98
C GLU A 626 -4.00 -10.79 29.85
N GLY A 627 -3.79 -11.14 31.12
CA GLY A 627 -4.87 -11.42 32.07
C GLY A 627 -5.45 -12.84 32.02
N TYR A 628 -4.99 -13.71 31.12
CA TYR A 628 -5.31 -15.14 31.14
C TYR A 628 -4.35 -15.90 32.08
N GLU A 629 -4.78 -17.06 32.61
CA GLU A 629 -3.89 -17.97 33.35
C GLU A 629 -2.73 -18.37 32.44
N HIS A 630 -1.50 -17.92 32.77
CA HIS A 630 -0.30 -17.99 31.93
C HIS A 630 -0.13 -19.36 31.24
N PRO A 631 -0.58 -19.53 29.99
CA PRO A 631 -0.42 -20.80 29.30
C PRO A 631 1.03 -20.91 28.83
N LYS A 632 1.61 -22.11 28.91
CA LYS A 632 2.90 -22.36 28.28
C LYS A 632 2.74 -22.21 26.77
N LEU A 633 3.37 -21.19 26.18
CA LEU A 633 3.30 -20.94 24.74
C LEU A 633 4.12 -22.00 23.99
N PRO A 634 3.53 -22.71 23.01
CA PRO A 634 4.26 -23.60 22.12
C PRO A 634 5.28 -22.81 21.29
N ALA A 635 6.42 -23.43 21.01
CA ALA A 635 7.38 -22.83 20.09
C ALA A 635 6.74 -22.63 18.71
N PHE A 636 7.07 -21.51 18.05
CA PHE A 636 6.62 -21.17 16.70
C PHE A 636 5.09 -21.03 16.49
N ILE A 637 4.28 -21.00 17.55
CA ILE A 637 2.80 -20.84 17.44
C ILE A 637 2.38 -19.63 16.61
N ASN A 638 3.20 -18.56 16.63
CA ASN A 638 2.98 -17.35 15.85
C ASN A 638 2.87 -17.63 14.34
N LEU A 639 3.50 -18.69 13.81
CA LEU A 639 3.36 -19.08 12.41
C LEU A 639 1.94 -19.51 12.06
N LEU A 640 1.24 -20.20 12.97
CA LEU A 640 -0.15 -20.61 12.80
C LEU A 640 -1.15 -19.49 13.08
N GLU A 641 -0.71 -18.49 13.85
CA GLU A 641 -1.46 -17.27 14.16
C GLU A 641 -1.14 -16.14 13.16
N THR A 642 -0.48 -16.43 12.03
CA THR A 642 -0.18 -15.45 10.97
C THR A 642 -0.87 -15.84 9.66
N LEU A 643 -1.56 -14.90 9.04
CA LEU A 643 -2.07 -15.01 7.67
C LEU A 643 -0.99 -14.54 6.67
N ASN A 644 -0.52 -15.46 5.82
CA ASN A 644 0.41 -15.12 4.75
C ASN A 644 -0.34 -14.77 3.46
N ILE A 645 0.00 -13.66 2.81
CA ILE A 645 -0.64 -13.20 1.57
C ILE A 645 0.44 -12.95 0.53
N PHE A 646 0.35 -13.66 -0.60
CA PHE A 646 1.27 -13.58 -1.73
C PHE A 646 0.54 -13.02 -2.94
N GLY A 647 0.79 -11.77 -3.29
CA GLY A 647 0.29 -11.10 -4.49
C GLY A 647 1.22 -11.24 -5.69
N VAL A 648 0.65 -11.39 -6.89
CA VAL A 648 1.36 -11.34 -8.18
C VAL A 648 0.72 -10.27 -9.06
N ARG A 649 1.53 -9.30 -9.52
CA ARG A 649 1.10 -8.18 -10.39
C ARG A 649 -0.11 -7.44 -9.85
N ALA A 650 -0.04 -7.17 -8.56
CA ALA A 650 -1.19 -6.78 -7.80
C ALA A 650 -1.10 -5.29 -7.46
N ASP A 651 -1.81 -4.46 -8.24
CA ASP A 651 -1.99 -3.02 -7.99
C ASP A 651 -2.78 -2.74 -6.69
N TYR A 652 -3.25 -3.78 -6.01
CA TYR A 652 -4.06 -3.66 -4.81
C TYR A 652 -3.25 -3.31 -3.55
N MET A 653 -1.92 -3.46 -3.54
CA MET A 653 -1.12 -3.21 -2.33
C MET A 653 -1.27 -1.79 -1.81
N GLN A 654 -1.33 -0.79 -2.71
CA GLN A 654 -1.60 0.59 -2.32
C GLN A 654 -2.98 0.69 -1.65
N LYS A 655 -4.03 0.08 -2.20
CA LYS A 655 -5.36 0.07 -1.58
C LYS A 655 -5.40 -0.69 -0.26
N PHE A 656 -4.58 -1.72 -0.11
CA PHE A 656 -4.48 -2.47 1.12
C PHE A 656 -3.80 -1.63 2.21
N ARG A 657 -2.73 -0.89 1.85
CA ARG A 657 -2.13 0.15 2.71
C ARG A 657 -3.15 1.24 3.03
N ASP A 658 -3.79 1.83 2.03
CA ASP A 658 -4.85 2.84 2.19
C ASP A 658 -5.99 2.32 3.10
N TYR A 659 -6.32 1.02 3.01
CA TYR A 659 -7.29 0.37 3.88
C TYR A 659 -6.83 0.35 5.32
N LEU A 660 -5.66 -0.23 5.60
CA LEU A 660 -5.09 -0.23 6.94
C LEU A 660 -4.98 1.20 7.49
N GLU A 661 -4.46 2.14 6.70
CA GLU A 661 -4.33 3.56 7.06
C GLU A 661 -5.69 4.22 7.36
N SER A 662 -6.73 3.90 6.59
CA SER A 662 -8.08 4.41 6.80
C SER A 662 -8.69 3.89 8.10
N GLU A 663 -8.44 2.61 8.43
CA GLU A 663 -8.80 2.00 9.70
C GLU A 663 -7.96 2.59 10.84
N GLY A 664 -6.77 3.13 10.53
CA GLY A 664 -5.85 3.72 11.50
C GLY A 664 -4.74 2.77 11.97
N ILE A 665 -4.60 1.63 11.29
CA ILE A 665 -3.52 0.64 11.42
C ILE A 665 -2.42 1.00 10.42
N ASN A 666 -1.14 0.85 10.78
CA ASN A 666 0.00 1.19 9.92
C ASN A 666 -0.16 2.58 9.28
N LYS A 667 -0.35 3.62 10.10
CA LYS A 667 -0.42 5.00 9.60
C LYS A 667 0.88 5.32 8.84
N GLY A 668 0.82 5.35 7.52
CA GLY A 668 1.72 6.19 6.74
C GLY A 668 1.68 7.62 7.27
N PRO A 669 2.68 8.46 6.93
CA PRO A 669 2.76 9.78 7.50
C PRO A 669 1.57 10.63 7.04
N GLU A 670 0.84 11.24 7.96
CA GLU A 670 -0.31 12.09 7.63
C GLU A 670 0.23 13.47 7.22
N MET A 671 0.50 13.66 5.94
CA MET A 671 1.18 14.87 5.43
C MET A 671 0.29 16.13 5.45
N GLU A 672 0.85 17.27 5.89
CA GLU A 672 0.35 18.63 5.73
C GLU A 672 1.18 19.35 4.64
N PRO A 673 0.55 19.94 3.62
CA PRO A 673 1.24 20.78 2.65
C PRO A 673 1.49 22.20 3.19
N ILE A 674 2.71 22.71 2.99
CA ILE A 674 3.15 24.07 3.30
C ILE A 674 3.86 24.66 2.07
N GLU A 675 3.39 25.81 1.62
CA GLU A 675 4.00 26.57 0.52
C GLU A 675 4.89 27.70 1.08
N LEU A 676 6.19 27.62 0.85
CA LEU A 676 7.13 28.70 1.22
C LEU A 676 7.47 29.55 -0.01
N PRO A 677 7.24 30.87 0.02
CA PRO A 677 7.60 31.75 -1.09
C PRO A 677 9.13 31.88 -1.23
N ILE A 678 9.57 32.13 -2.45
CA ILE A 678 10.97 32.41 -2.78
C ILE A 678 11.06 33.81 -3.37
N PHE A 679 12.14 34.51 -3.04
CA PHE A 679 12.38 35.89 -3.45
C PHE A 679 13.65 36.00 -4.28
N PRO A 680 13.59 36.65 -5.45
CA PRO A 680 14.81 37.07 -6.13
C PRO A 680 15.54 38.12 -5.28
N THR A 681 16.86 38.04 -5.21
CA THR A 681 17.71 38.99 -4.47
C THR A 681 18.40 39.99 -5.40
N VAL A 682 18.45 39.68 -6.69
CA VAL A 682 19.22 40.42 -7.69
C VAL A 682 18.31 40.85 -8.84
N ASP A 683 18.50 42.10 -9.28
CA ASP A 683 17.93 42.62 -10.52
C ASP A 683 18.82 42.19 -11.70
N LEU A 684 18.40 41.15 -12.41
CA LEU A 684 19.15 40.59 -13.55
C LEU A 684 19.21 41.52 -14.75
N GLU A 685 18.28 42.48 -14.89
CA GLU A 685 18.33 43.46 -15.97
C GLU A 685 19.51 44.44 -15.80
N LYS A 686 19.89 44.72 -14.54
CA LYS A 686 21.05 45.55 -14.20
C LYS A 686 22.35 44.77 -14.09
N THR A 687 22.30 43.62 -13.41
CA THR A 687 23.50 42.86 -13.04
C THR A 687 24.10 42.09 -14.22
N LYS A 688 23.25 41.71 -15.19
CA LYS A 688 23.62 41.02 -16.43
C LYS A 688 24.62 39.89 -16.21
N LEU A 689 24.14 38.71 -15.80
CA LEU A 689 25.00 37.54 -15.59
C LEU A 689 25.09 36.71 -16.87
N LYS A 690 26.30 36.41 -17.34
CA LYS A 690 26.53 35.57 -18.51
C LYS A 690 26.36 34.09 -18.16
N TYR A 691 25.75 33.30 -19.03
CA TYR A 691 25.80 31.84 -18.96
C TYR A 691 25.85 31.23 -20.36
N ILE A 692 26.14 29.94 -20.43
CA ILE A 692 26.26 29.20 -21.69
C ILE A 692 24.99 28.42 -22.00
N LYS A 693 24.49 28.56 -23.23
CA LYS A 693 23.36 27.79 -23.77
C LYS A 693 23.60 27.39 -25.22
N VAL A 694 22.76 26.50 -25.75
CA VAL A 694 22.74 26.21 -27.19
C VAL A 694 22.15 27.40 -27.95
N LYS A 695 22.75 27.75 -29.09
CA LYS A 695 22.35 28.86 -29.97
C LYS A 695 20.87 28.86 -30.30
N ASP A 696 20.22 30.02 -30.18
CA ASP A 696 18.81 30.16 -30.53
C ASP A 696 18.56 29.80 -32.02
N GLY A 697 17.51 29.03 -32.27
CA GLY A 697 17.14 28.56 -33.61
C GLY A 697 17.91 27.33 -34.11
N LYS A 698 18.83 26.78 -33.30
CA LYS A 698 19.44 25.47 -33.54
C LYS A 698 18.64 24.36 -32.87
N ASP A 699 18.30 23.31 -33.62
CA ASP A 699 17.58 22.14 -33.13
C ASP A 699 18.31 20.86 -33.54
N PHE A 700 18.71 20.05 -32.56
CA PHE A 700 19.48 18.82 -32.80
C PHE A 700 18.83 17.89 -33.83
N LYS A 701 17.50 17.78 -33.82
CA LYS A 701 16.80 16.86 -34.73
C LYS A 701 16.76 17.36 -36.16
N THR A 702 16.79 18.68 -36.34
CA THR A 702 16.67 19.36 -37.64
C THR A 702 18.04 19.68 -38.24
N ASP A 703 18.98 20.17 -37.44
CA ASP A 703 20.34 20.56 -37.85
C ASP A 703 21.31 19.38 -37.90
N TYR A 704 21.00 18.27 -37.23
CA TYR A 704 21.76 17.01 -37.30
C TYR A 704 20.86 15.88 -37.80
N PRO A 705 20.47 15.89 -39.10
CA PRO A 705 19.37 15.10 -39.62
C PRO A 705 19.66 13.59 -39.73
N HIS A 706 20.93 13.18 -39.58
CA HIS A 706 21.31 11.78 -39.73
C HIS A 706 22.37 11.36 -38.70
N ILE A 707 21.97 10.45 -37.81
CA ILE A 707 22.80 9.75 -36.84
C ILE A 707 22.76 8.27 -37.18
N GLU A 708 23.92 7.66 -37.37
CA GLU A 708 24.04 6.21 -37.55
C GLU A 708 24.50 5.57 -36.23
N LEU A 709 23.73 4.60 -35.73
CA LEU A 709 24.07 3.87 -34.51
C LEU A 709 25.35 3.06 -34.71
N LYS A 710 26.32 3.24 -33.80
CA LYS A 710 27.59 2.51 -33.79
C LYS A 710 28.06 2.20 -32.37
N ALA A 711 29.03 1.30 -32.25
CA ALA A 711 29.72 1.06 -31.00
C ALA A 711 30.55 2.29 -30.60
N GLU A 712 30.44 2.72 -29.36
CA GLU A 712 31.16 3.86 -28.77
C GLU A 712 31.88 3.39 -27.50
N GLU A 713 33.20 3.49 -27.49
CA GLU A 713 34.06 2.87 -26.46
C GLU A 713 33.81 3.44 -25.06
N LYS A 714 33.34 4.69 -24.99
CA LYS A 714 33.09 5.40 -23.72
C LYS A 714 31.72 5.12 -23.12
N LEU A 715 30.79 4.52 -23.87
CA LEU A 715 29.42 4.29 -23.39
C LEU A 715 29.29 2.91 -22.74
N LYS A 716 28.82 2.91 -21.48
CA LYS A 716 28.51 1.69 -20.75
C LYS A 716 27.18 1.77 -20.02
N VAL A 717 26.26 0.84 -20.29
CA VAL A 717 24.93 0.77 -19.65
C VAL A 717 24.84 -0.38 -18.64
N THR A 718 23.92 -0.28 -17.68
CA THR A 718 23.72 -1.33 -16.66
C THR A 718 22.26 -1.79 -16.65
N LEU A 719 22.04 -3.11 -16.67
CA LEU A 719 20.73 -3.74 -16.55
C LEU A 719 20.72 -4.67 -15.33
N ASN A 720 19.81 -4.41 -14.37
CA ASN A 720 19.56 -5.31 -13.25
C ASN A 720 18.26 -6.11 -13.49
N TYR A 721 18.38 -7.44 -13.54
CA TYR A 721 17.31 -8.38 -13.85
C TYR A 721 16.80 -9.14 -12.62
N TYR A 722 17.18 -8.73 -11.40
CA TYR A 722 16.65 -9.34 -10.18
C TYR A 722 15.17 -8.95 -9.94
N PRO A 723 14.33 -9.87 -9.43
CA PRO A 723 12.99 -9.60 -8.91
C PRO A 723 12.96 -8.43 -7.93
N ARG A 724 11.90 -7.59 -7.98
CA ARG A 724 11.60 -6.60 -6.93
C ARG A 724 10.27 -6.89 -6.29
N LEU A 725 10.30 -7.16 -4.99
CA LEU A 725 9.15 -7.50 -4.16
C LEU A 725 8.87 -6.37 -3.17
N GLN A 726 7.58 -6.15 -2.89
CA GLN A 726 7.12 -5.30 -1.81
C GLN A 726 6.69 -6.15 -0.63
N ARG A 727 7.16 -5.82 0.57
CA ARG A 727 6.80 -6.51 1.82
C ARG A 727 6.07 -5.55 2.77
N LEU A 728 5.02 -6.04 3.41
CA LEU A 728 4.27 -5.32 4.44
C LEU A 728 3.97 -6.29 5.61
N PRO A 729 4.89 -6.40 6.59
CA PRO A 729 4.69 -7.23 7.76
C PRO A 729 3.85 -6.49 8.83
N SER A 730 3.30 -7.25 9.78
CA SER A 730 2.61 -6.72 10.96
C SER A 730 3.53 -6.50 12.18
N GLN A 731 4.72 -7.11 12.17
CA GLN A 731 5.78 -6.96 13.16
C GLN A 731 7.13 -6.92 12.44
N GLU A 732 8.04 -6.03 12.87
CA GLU A 732 9.36 -5.88 12.26
C GLU A 732 10.21 -7.15 12.39
N VAL A 733 10.94 -7.47 11.32
CA VAL A 733 12.10 -8.37 11.36
C VAL A 733 13.25 -7.58 10.77
N GLY A 734 14.17 -7.16 11.64
CA GLY A 734 15.35 -6.40 11.24
C GLY A 734 16.45 -7.32 10.73
N ALA A 735 16.96 -7.04 9.53
CA ALA A 735 18.30 -7.41 9.10
C ALA A 735 18.78 -6.47 7.99
N ASN A 736 19.96 -5.88 8.21
CA ASN A 736 20.73 -5.12 7.23
C ASN A 736 21.92 -5.98 6.82
N VAL A 737 21.90 -6.53 5.60
CA VAL A 737 23.10 -7.04 4.93
C VAL A 737 22.98 -6.71 3.44
N THR A 738 23.99 -6.02 2.91
CA THR A 738 24.17 -5.78 1.48
C THR A 738 24.93 -6.95 0.85
N HIS A 739 24.31 -7.67 -0.09
CA HIS A 739 24.95 -8.74 -0.87
C HIS A 739 25.41 -8.26 -2.25
N ASP A 740 26.58 -8.74 -2.70
CA ASP A 740 27.14 -8.52 -4.04
C ASP A 740 26.25 -9.13 -5.14
N TYR A 741 26.09 -8.42 -6.26
CA TYR A 741 25.32 -8.88 -7.41
C TYR A 741 26.17 -9.74 -8.36
N HIS A 742 25.62 -10.89 -8.78
CA HIS A 742 26.22 -11.71 -9.83
C HIS A 742 26.18 -10.99 -11.19
N LYS A 743 27.32 -10.96 -11.91
CA LYS A 743 27.48 -10.30 -13.22
C LYS A 743 27.56 -11.35 -14.32
N GLU A 744 26.81 -11.14 -15.39
CA GLU A 744 26.78 -12.01 -16.56
C GLU A 744 26.90 -11.28 -17.88
N VAL A 745 27.11 -12.03 -18.96
CA VAL A 745 27.27 -11.51 -20.33
C VAL A 745 26.44 -12.33 -21.33
N LEU A 746 25.80 -11.65 -22.28
CA LEU A 746 25.11 -12.30 -23.39
C LEU A 746 26.15 -12.70 -24.47
N GLU A 747 26.73 -13.89 -24.30
CA GLU A 747 27.79 -14.44 -25.16
C GLU A 747 27.37 -14.64 -26.63
N ASN A 748 28.39 -14.71 -27.50
CA ASN A 748 28.22 -14.96 -28.94
C ASN A 748 27.50 -16.27 -29.24
N ALA A 749 27.57 -17.24 -28.33
CA ALA A 749 26.88 -18.52 -28.43
C ALA A 749 25.35 -18.39 -28.48
N TYR A 750 24.76 -17.32 -27.94
CA TYR A 750 23.31 -17.13 -27.89
C TYR A 750 22.74 -16.44 -29.14
N TRP A 751 23.57 -15.76 -29.93
CA TRP A 751 23.13 -14.93 -31.06
C TRP A 751 22.38 -15.67 -32.16
N PRO A 752 22.69 -16.95 -32.49
CA PRO A 752 21.92 -17.69 -33.49
C PRO A 752 20.46 -17.88 -33.10
N TYR A 753 20.12 -17.75 -31.81
CA TYR A 753 18.78 -17.94 -31.28
C TYR A 753 17.99 -16.63 -31.13
N ILE A 754 18.63 -15.47 -31.31
CA ILE A 754 17.98 -14.17 -31.26
C ILE A 754 17.31 -13.87 -32.60
N ASN A 755 16.02 -13.57 -32.57
CA ASN A 755 15.27 -13.07 -33.70
C ASN A 755 15.56 -11.57 -33.92
N TRP A 756 16.55 -11.29 -34.75
CA TRP A 756 17.00 -9.94 -35.06
C TRP A 756 15.99 -9.10 -35.85
N ASP A 757 15.02 -9.71 -36.55
CA ASP A 757 13.92 -8.96 -37.16
C ASP A 757 13.02 -8.35 -36.08
N GLU A 758 12.68 -9.15 -35.07
CA GLU A 758 11.87 -8.70 -33.94
C GLU A 758 12.59 -7.62 -33.12
N VAL A 759 13.89 -7.81 -32.84
CA VAL A 759 14.72 -6.77 -32.18
C VAL A 759 14.67 -5.45 -32.96
N TYR A 760 14.84 -5.52 -34.28
CA TYR A 760 14.83 -4.35 -35.15
C TYR A 760 13.48 -3.61 -35.09
N PHE A 761 12.36 -4.33 -35.20
CA PHE A 761 11.03 -3.72 -35.15
C PHE A 761 10.69 -3.13 -33.78
N GLU A 762 11.09 -3.79 -32.69
CA GLU A 762 10.94 -3.28 -31.32
C GLU A 762 11.72 -1.97 -31.09
N LEU A 763 12.95 -1.88 -31.59
CA LEU A 763 13.74 -0.66 -31.50
C LEU A 763 13.22 0.45 -32.42
N GLU A 764 12.71 0.12 -33.60
CA GLU A 764 12.03 1.09 -34.47
C GLU A 764 10.78 1.67 -33.81
N GLN A 765 9.99 0.84 -33.12
CA GLN A 765 8.84 1.30 -32.34
C GLN A 765 9.28 2.17 -31.16
N TYR A 766 10.35 1.78 -30.45
CA TYR A 766 10.92 2.57 -29.35
C TYR A 766 11.38 3.96 -29.83
N LYS A 767 12.15 4.01 -30.91
CA LYS A 767 12.60 5.24 -31.58
C LYS A 767 11.43 6.16 -31.97
N ARG A 768 10.34 5.60 -32.53
CA ARG A 768 9.13 6.37 -32.89
C ARG A 768 8.44 6.97 -31.67
N SER A 769 8.33 6.22 -30.57
CA SER A 769 7.70 6.70 -29.33
C SER A 769 8.44 7.91 -28.72
N ARG A 770 9.77 7.97 -28.92
CA ARG A 770 10.65 9.06 -28.46
C ARG A 770 10.81 10.21 -29.47
N LYS A 771 10.21 10.09 -30.66
CA LYS A 771 10.33 11.06 -31.77
C LYS A 771 11.79 11.28 -32.21
N TRP A 772 12.61 10.25 -32.26
CA TRP A 772 14.00 10.31 -32.73
C TRP A 772 14.08 10.09 -34.25
N SER A 773 13.57 11.03 -35.03
CA SER A 773 13.50 10.92 -36.50
C SER A 773 14.86 10.91 -37.18
N ASN A 774 15.88 11.51 -36.57
CA ASN A 774 17.23 11.62 -37.10
C ASN A 774 18.13 10.42 -36.77
N LEU A 775 17.69 9.45 -35.96
CA LEU A 775 18.45 8.24 -35.66
C LEU A 775 18.18 7.13 -36.67
N SER A 776 19.22 6.44 -37.13
CA SER A 776 19.14 5.28 -38.01
C SER A 776 20.02 4.13 -37.52
N PHE A 777 19.54 2.92 -37.74
CA PHE A 777 20.28 1.68 -37.47
C PHE A 777 19.80 0.61 -38.45
N THR A 778 20.68 -0.31 -38.79
CA THR A 778 20.38 -1.51 -39.58
C THR A 778 20.40 -2.75 -38.70
N ARG A 779 19.81 -3.85 -39.18
CA ARG A 779 19.93 -5.16 -38.51
C ARG A 779 21.39 -5.56 -38.27
N GLN A 780 22.27 -5.23 -39.21
CA GLN A 780 23.69 -5.55 -39.09
C GLN A 780 24.34 -4.70 -37.99
N SER A 781 24.08 -3.39 -37.94
CA SER A 781 24.61 -2.54 -36.86
C SER A 781 24.17 -2.96 -35.46
N LEU A 782 22.95 -3.49 -35.30
CA LEU A 782 22.46 -4.02 -34.01
C LEU A 782 23.17 -5.31 -33.61
N LYS A 783 23.52 -6.16 -34.58
CA LYS A 783 24.33 -7.37 -34.35
C LYS A 783 25.76 -7.01 -33.99
N ASP A 784 26.35 -6.08 -34.74
CA ASP A 784 27.74 -5.66 -34.59
C ASP A 784 27.99 -5.06 -33.20
N LEU A 785 26.99 -4.41 -32.59
CA LEU A 785 27.08 -3.94 -31.20
C LEU A 785 27.34 -5.07 -30.20
N PHE A 786 26.77 -6.26 -30.39
CA PHE A 786 27.00 -7.37 -29.46
C PHE A 786 28.38 -8.03 -29.63
N CYS A 787 29.10 -7.76 -30.71
CA CYS A 787 30.47 -8.23 -30.90
C CYS A 787 31.45 -7.71 -29.82
N ASP A 788 31.09 -6.63 -29.13
CA ASP A 788 31.80 -6.15 -27.96
C ASP A 788 30.85 -6.14 -26.77
N THR A 789 31.18 -6.82 -25.68
CA THR A 789 30.34 -6.89 -24.48
C THR A 789 30.70 -5.84 -23.44
N ARG A 790 31.73 -5.01 -23.69
CA ARG A 790 32.23 -3.99 -22.75
C ARG A 790 31.25 -2.82 -22.55
N TRP A 791 30.33 -2.60 -23.49
CA TRP A 791 29.35 -1.52 -23.42
C TRP A 791 28.20 -1.79 -22.44
N TYR A 792 28.12 -2.95 -21.78
CA TYR A 792 27.11 -3.18 -20.75
C TYR A 792 27.59 -3.94 -19.52
N THR A 793 26.75 -3.94 -18.49
CA THR A 793 26.84 -4.83 -17.32
C THR A 793 25.45 -5.36 -17.02
N LEU A 794 25.29 -6.68 -17.06
CA LEU A 794 24.04 -7.37 -16.75
C LEU A 794 24.17 -8.02 -15.38
N TYR A 795 23.28 -7.66 -14.45
CA TYR A 795 23.12 -8.36 -13.19
C TYR A 795 21.92 -9.31 -13.29
N ILE A 796 22.17 -10.61 -13.21
CA ILE A 796 21.18 -11.68 -13.25
C ILE A 796 21.75 -12.86 -12.43
N LEU A 797 20.88 -13.64 -11.79
CA LEU A 797 21.30 -14.89 -11.15
C LEU A 797 21.90 -15.84 -12.20
N GLU A 798 22.94 -16.56 -11.83
CA GLU A 798 23.60 -17.56 -12.68
C GLU A 798 22.57 -18.59 -13.21
N ASP A 799 21.74 -19.14 -12.32
CA ASP A 799 20.70 -20.11 -12.66
C ASP A 799 19.58 -19.53 -13.55
N ASP A 800 19.30 -18.22 -13.44
CA ASP A 800 18.28 -17.58 -14.26
C ASP A 800 18.78 -17.29 -15.69
N MET A 801 20.10 -17.26 -15.93
CA MET A 801 20.69 -17.09 -17.26
C MET A 801 20.56 -18.35 -18.13
N HIS A 802 20.52 -19.52 -17.46
CA HIS A 802 20.39 -20.83 -18.07
C HIS A 802 19.17 -21.61 -17.53
N PRO A 803 17.94 -21.18 -17.84
CA PRO A 803 16.75 -21.96 -17.49
C PRO A 803 16.84 -23.41 -17.97
N LEU A 804 16.22 -24.33 -17.22
CA LEU A 804 16.20 -25.77 -17.51
C LEU A 804 15.60 -26.12 -18.88
N ASP A 805 14.79 -25.23 -19.47
CA ASP A 805 14.16 -25.38 -20.78
C ASP A 805 14.80 -24.46 -21.84
N PHE A 806 15.23 -25.04 -22.95
CA PHE A 806 15.89 -24.34 -24.05
C PHE A 806 15.02 -23.22 -24.66
N MET A 807 13.72 -23.45 -24.86
CA MET A 807 12.84 -22.45 -25.46
C MET A 807 12.64 -21.25 -24.54
N THR A 808 12.57 -21.48 -23.23
CA THR A 808 12.52 -20.45 -22.20
C THR A 808 13.81 -19.61 -22.19
N SER A 809 14.97 -20.27 -22.32
CA SER A 809 16.27 -19.60 -22.44
C SER A 809 16.34 -18.69 -23.67
N VAL A 810 15.86 -19.16 -24.84
CA VAL A 810 15.79 -18.33 -26.06
C VAL A 810 14.90 -17.10 -25.87
N SER A 811 13.72 -17.24 -25.25
CA SER A 811 12.84 -16.11 -24.98
C SER A 811 13.46 -15.10 -23.99
N LEU A 812 14.24 -15.58 -23.02
CA LEU A 812 14.95 -14.73 -22.06
C LEU A 812 16.04 -13.92 -22.77
N TRP A 813 16.91 -14.59 -23.54
CA TRP A 813 18.01 -13.94 -24.26
C TRP A 813 17.49 -12.90 -25.26
N GLN A 814 16.39 -13.20 -25.96
CA GLN A 814 15.68 -12.24 -26.82
C GLN A 814 15.27 -10.98 -26.04
N SER A 815 14.65 -11.14 -24.86
CA SER A 815 14.22 -10.02 -24.01
C SER A 815 15.40 -9.20 -23.48
N LEU A 816 16.46 -9.88 -23.00
CA LEU A 816 17.68 -9.25 -22.52
C LEU A 816 18.34 -8.42 -23.62
N ALA A 817 18.46 -8.96 -24.84
CA ALA A 817 19.02 -8.25 -25.98
C ALA A 817 18.23 -6.97 -26.31
N ILE A 818 16.90 -7.05 -26.36
CA ILE A 818 16.04 -5.88 -26.61
C ILE A 818 16.21 -4.82 -25.51
N LYS A 819 16.23 -5.22 -24.23
CA LYS A 819 16.37 -4.28 -23.09
C LYS A 819 17.73 -3.60 -23.09
N LEU A 820 18.81 -4.36 -23.26
CA LEU A 820 20.17 -3.83 -23.33
C LEU A 820 20.32 -2.85 -24.51
N LEU A 821 19.82 -3.22 -25.70
CA LEU A 821 19.85 -2.32 -26.86
C LEU A 821 19.00 -1.06 -26.65
N LYS A 822 17.82 -1.15 -26.03
CA LYS A 822 17.01 0.04 -25.69
C LYS A 822 17.78 0.99 -24.77
N LEU A 823 18.48 0.47 -23.75
CA LEU A 823 19.33 1.26 -22.87
C LEU A 823 20.50 1.90 -23.63
N TYR A 824 21.19 1.14 -24.48
CA TYR A 824 22.32 1.66 -25.25
C TYR A 824 21.92 2.68 -26.30
N VAL A 825 20.84 2.44 -27.04
CA VAL A 825 20.32 3.39 -28.04
C VAL A 825 19.93 4.71 -27.39
N ASP A 826 19.33 4.66 -26.20
CA ASP A 826 19.02 5.86 -25.40
C ASP A 826 20.31 6.60 -25.02
N ALA A 827 21.29 5.89 -24.44
CA ALA A 827 22.59 6.46 -24.07
C ALA A 827 23.36 7.03 -25.26
N PHE A 828 23.40 6.33 -26.39
CA PHE A 828 24.08 6.73 -27.62
C PHE A 828 23.43 7.94 -28.28
N TYR A 829 22.09 7.96 -28.39
CA TYR A 829 21.38 9.10 -28.95
C TYR A 829 21.65 10.38 -28.14
N ASN A 830 21.61 10.26 -26.82
CA ASN A 830 21.94 11.36 -25.94
C ASN A 830 23.41 11.77 -26.11
N HIS A 831 24.35 10.83 -26.19
CA HIS A 831 25.76 11.13 -26.46
C HIS A 831 25.98 11.92 -27.78
N CYS A 832 25.35 11.53 -28.90
CA CYS A 832 25.46 12.31 -30.15
C CYS A 832 24.79 13.68 -30.05
N ARG A 833 23.64 13.76 -29.37
CA ARG A 833 22.98 15.04 -29.09
C ARG A 833 23.91 15.99 -28.37
N HIS A 834 24.64 15.44 -27.42
CA HIS A 834 25.55 16.15 -26.55
C HIS A 834 26.78 16.67 -27.29
N GLU A 835 27.44 15.86 -28.12
CA GLU A 835 28.55 16.35 -28.97
C GLU A 835 28.11 17.52 -29.87
N TRP A 836 26.92 17.42 -30.45
CA TRP A 836 26.36 18.49 -31.27
C TRP A 836 26.02 19.75 -30.46
N GLU A 837 25.41 19.60 -29.27
CA GLU A 837 25.09 20.73 -28.38
C GLU A 837 26.37 21.49 -27.99
N ALA A 838 27.48 20.79 -27.70
CA ALA A 838 28.78 21.38 -27.38
C ALA A 838 29.33 22.28 -28.50
N GLU A 839 29.18 21.88 -29.77
CA GLU A 839 29.63 22.65 -30.93
C GLU A 839 28.74 23.88 -31.22
N ASN A 840 27.54 23.90 -30.67
CA ASN A 840 26.53 24.93 -30.92
C ASN A 840 26.25 25.79 -29.69
N LEU A 841 27.16 25.86 -28.72
CA LEU A 841 27.04 26.75 -27.57
C LEU A 841 27.29 28.22 -27.95
N GLU A 842 26.62 29.11 -27.24
CA GLU A 842 26.85 30.55 -27.22
C GLU A 842 26.75 31.09 -25.80
N THR A 843 27.39 32.25 -25.58
CA THR A 843 27.21 33.02 -24.35
C THR A 843 25.96 33.88 -24.47
N THR A 844 25.12 33.85 -23.44
CA THR A 844 23.90 34.68 -23.35
C THR A 844 23.74 35.25 -21.95
N TRP A 845 22.73 36.09 -21.76
CA TRP A 845 22.41 36.69 -20.46
C TRP A 845 21.33 35.88 -19.73
N LEU A 846 21.54 35.63 -18.44
CA LEU A 846 20.56 35.00 -17.56
C LEU A 846 19.35 35.93 -17.41
N THR A 847 18.15 35.39 -17.59
CA THR A 847 16.90 36.17 -17.50
C THR A 847 16.00 35.64 -16.37
N PRO A 848 15.08 36.45 -15.83
CA PRO A 848 14.14 35.99 -14.80
C PRO A 848 13.22 34.84 -15.24
N GLY A 849 13.08 34.59 -16.55
CA GLY A 849 12.28 33.50 -17.10
C GLY A 849 13.00 32.15 -17.19
N ASP A 850 14.26 32.07 -16.75
CA ASP A 850 15.04 30.84 -16.77
C ASP A 850 14.45 29.75 -15.85
N GLU A 851 14.52 28.48 -16.27
CA GLU A 851 13.94 27.35 -15.54
C GLU A 851 14.56 27.10 -14.16
N ASN A 852 15.74 27.68 -13.89
CA ASN A 852 16.37 27.68 -12.57
C ASN A 852 15.61 28.51 -11.53
N PHE A 853 14.86 29.54 -11.94
CA PHE A 853 14.10 30.36 -11.01
C PHE A 853 12.78 29.68 -10.63
N ILE A 854 12.56 29.60 -9.32
CA ILE A 854 11.39 28.99 -8.73
C ILE A 854 10.68 30.02 -7.84
N SER A 855 9.36 30.01 -7.88
CA SER A 855 8.55 30.97 -7.12
C SER A 855 8.16 30.48 -5.72
N VAL A 856 8.20 29.16 -5.50
CA VAL A 856 7.69 28.52 -4.28
C VAL A 856 8.37 27.16 -4.03
N TYR A 857 8.63 26.86 -2.75
CA TYR A 857 8.84 25.49 -2.26
C TYR A 857 7.51 24.89 -1.81
N ASN A 858 7.18 23.73 -2.35
CA ASN A 858 6.08 22.88 -1.89
C ASN A 858 6.64 21.85 -0.91
N ILE A 859 6.35 22.02 0.38
CA ILE A 859 6.82 21.13 1.45
C ILE A 859 5.66 20.31 1.97
N LEU A 860 5.78 19.00 1.94
CA LEU A 860 4.86 18.07 2.60
C LEU A 860 5.52 17.60 3.89
N VAL A 861 4.85 17.78 5.02
CA VAL A 861 5.39 17.43 6.35
C VAL A 861 4.38 16.59 7.11
N ASP A 862 4.83 15.49 7.71
CA ASP A 862 3.98 14.67 8.58
C ASP A 862 3.45 15.49 9.76
N LYS A 863 2.13 15.45 9.97
CA LYS A 863 1.44 16.24 11.01
C LYS A 863 1.90 15.92 12.43
N SER A 864 2.45 14.72 12.69
CA SER A 864 2.98 14.38 14.01
C SER A 864 4.30 15.09 14.32
N LYS A 865 4.99 15.65 13.32
CA LYS A 865 6.20 16.46 13.51
C LYS A 865 5.83 17.92 13.79
N GLU A 866 5.13 18.14 14.90
CA GLU A 866 4.61 19.46 15.29
C GLU A 866 5.71 20.54 15.33
N GLU A 867 6.93 20.18 15.72
CA GLU A 867 8.07 21.09 15.79
C GLU A 867 8.46 21.66 14.41
N ILE A 868 8.69 20.79 13.41
CA ILE A 868 9.06 21.26 12.06
C ILE A 868 7.87 21.93 11.36
N VAL A 869 6.64 21.46 11.59
CA VAL A 869 5.41 22.14 11.13
C VAL A 869 5.34 23.57 11.68
N GLY A 870 5.61 23.75 12.98
CA GLY A 870 5.64 25.05 13.63
C GLY A 870 6.72 25.96 13.06
N LYS A 871 7.96 25.44 12.91
CA LYS A 871 9.09 26.17 12.30
C LYS A 871 8.78 26.61 10.87
N LEU A 872 8.22 25.73 10.04
CA LEU A 872 7.85 26.02 8.66
C LEU A 872 6.75 27.07 8.55
N LYS A 873 5.74 27.02 9.43
CA LYS A 873 4.67 28.03 9.48
C LYS A 873 5.18 29.39 9.96
N ALA A 874 6.04 29.43 10.97
CA ALA A 874 6.66 30.66 11.43
C ALA A 874 7.53 31.29 10.33
N LEU A 875 8.36 30.48 9.66
CA LEU A 875 9.16 30.90 8.52
C LEU A 875 8.27 31.43 7.38
N LYS A 876 7.16 30.75 7.06
CA LYS A 876 6.21 31.22 6.05
C LYS A 876 5.67 32.62 6.38
N VAL A 877 5.21 32.83 7.62
CA VAL A 877 4.68 34.13 8.06
C VAL A 877 5.74 35.22 7.97
N MET A 878 6.97 34.93 8.41
CA MET A 878 8.09 35.85 8.34
C MET A 878 8.39 36.27 6.88
N LEU A 879 8.42 35.29 5.97
CA LEU A 879 8.66 35.54 4.54
C LEU A 879 7.49 36.29 3.87
N ASP A 880 6.25 35.93 4.20
CA ASP A 880 5.05 36.60 3.67
C ASP A 880 4.99 38.07 4.15
N ASN A 881 5.31 38.35 5.42
CA ASN A 881 5.40 39.72 5.94
C ASN A 881 6.52 40.53 5.26
N ALA A 882 7.72 39.96 5.15
CA ALA A 882 8.85 40.61 4.49
C ALA A 882 8.55 40.95 3.03
N LYS A 883 7.75 40.11 2.35
CA LYS A 883 7.24 40.36 0.99
C LYS A 883 6.29 41.53 0.92
N GLU A 884 5.34 41.62 1.85
CA GLU A 884 4.36 42.72 1.89
C GLU A 884 5.01 44.06 2.21
N GLU A 885 6.01 44.06 3.10
CA GLU A 885 6.73 45.26 3.52
C GLU A 885 7.87 45.67 2.58
N GLY A 886 8.34 44.78 1.71
CA GLY A 886 9.48 45.01 0.83
C GLY A 886 10.86 44.97 1.51
N ASN A 887 10.93 44.47 2.75
CA ASN A 887 12.12 44.50 3.62
C ASN A 887 12.90 43.16 3.65
N ILE A 888 12.83 42.38 2.57
CA ILE A 888 13.48 41.07 2.48
C ILE A 888 15.00 41.15 2.74
N MET A 889 15.67 42.23 2.33
CA MET A 889 17.11 42.40 2.56
C MET A 889 17.46 42.66 4.02
N ASP A 890 16.55 43.24 4.81
CA ASP A 890 16.78 43.44 6.24
C ASP A 890 16.74 42.10 6.98
N LEU A 891 15.86 41.19 6.55
CA LEU A 891 15.80 39.81 7.05
C LEU A 891 17.10 39.02 6.76
N VAL A 892 17.71 39.24 5.59
CA VAL A 892 19.01 38.62 5.24
C VAL A 892 20.11 39.14 6.14
N LYS A 893 20.17 40.46 6.33
CA LYS A 893 21.20 41.10 7.18
C LYS A 893 21.08 40.65 8.62
N GLU A 894 19.87 40.60 9.16
CA GLU A 894 19.61 40.10 10.53
C GLU A 894 20.12 38.66 10.70
N TYR A 895 19.88 37.79 9.70
CA TYR A 895 20.38 36.42 9.71
C TYR A 895 21.92 36.35 9.66
N GLN A 896 22.57 37.19 8.84
CA GLN A 896 24.02 37.23 8.70
C GLN A 896 24.75 37.84 9.91
N GLU A 897 24.12 38.76 10.64
CA GLU A 897 24.65 39.38 11.86
C GLU A 897 24.55 38.46 13.09
N GLN A 898 23.61 37.52 13.11
CA GLN A 898 23.45 36.52 14.20
C GLN A 898 23.41 35.06 13.71
N PRO A 899 24.48 34.55 13.08
CA PRO A 899 24.51 33.19 12.55
C PRO A 899 24.43 32.09 13.64
N TYR A 900 24.71 32.43 14.90
CA TYR A 900 24.73 31.51 16.05
C TYR A 900 23.37 31.29 16.73
N ALA A 901 22.31 32.01 16.35
CA ALA A 901 20.96 31.79 16.88
C ALA A 901 20.28 30.54 16.31
N PHE A 902 20.82 29.95 15.22
CA PHE A 902 20.28 28.77 14.54
C PHE A 902 21.19 27.54 14.71
N ASP A 903 20.96 26.86 15.83
CA ASP A 903 21.55 25.60 16.30
C ASP A 903 22.20 24.71 15.22
N ARG A 904 23.49 24.37 15.40
CA ARG A 904 24.26 23.46 14.52
C ARG A 904 23.67 22.04 14.46
N THR A 905 22.83 21.65 15.43
CA THR A 905 22.20 20.33 15.48
C THR A 905 20.80 20.22 14.88
N ASN A 906 20.25 21.31 14.31
CA ASN A 906 18.87 21.28 13.79
C ASN A 906 18.78 20.62 12.39
N PRO A 907 17.96 19.57 12.21
CA PRO A 907 17.84 18.83 10.93
C PRO A 907 17.07 19.56 9.82
N PHE A 908 16.44 20.72 10.09
CA PHE A 908 15.85 21.60 9.07
C PHE A 908 16.35 23.04 9.23
N LYS A 909 16.77 23.67 8.11
CA LYS A 909 17.23 25.08 8.10
C LYS A 909 16.80 25.82 6.84
N ALA A 910 16.46 27.10 7.00
CA ALA A 910 16.41 28.07 5.91
C ALA A 910 17.68 28.91 5.95
N LEU A 911 18.44 28.87 4.85
CA LEU A 911 19.70 29.58 4.70
C LEU A 911 19.46 30.84 3.86
N PHE A 912 20.00 31.96 4.33
CA PHE A 912 19.96 33.25 3.65
C PHE A 912 21.39 33.66 3.30
N LEU A 913 21.62 33.96 2.02
CA LEU A 913 22.91 34.38 1.48
C LEU A 913 22.66 35.50 0.49
N GLU A 914 23.15 36.71 0.79
CA GLU A 914 22.96 37.90 -0.06
C GLU A 914 23.45 37.69 -1.50
N GLN A 915 24.56 36.96 -1.66
CA GLN A 915 25.15 36.66 -2.96
C GLN A 915 24.33 35.63 -3.76
N HIS A 916 23.43 34.87 -3.14
CA HIS A 916 22.63 33.88 -3.86
C HIS A 916 21.45 34.55 -4.58
N LEU A 917 21.18 34.22 -5.85
CA LEU A 917 20.22 34.91 -6.72
C LEU A 917 18.74 34.84 -6.27
N TYR A 918 18.41 33.92 -5.37
CA TYR A 918 17.10 33.83 -4.74
C TYR A 918 17.18 33.30 -3.31
N GLN A 919 16.14 33.49 -2.51
CA GLN A 919 16.15 33.02 -1.12
C GLN A 919 14.74 32.75 -0.57
N PRO A 920 14.60 31.95 0.51
CA PRO A 920 15.66 31.20 1.18
C PRO A 920 16.12 29.96 0.39
N LEU A 921 17.30 29.44 0.71
CA LEU A 921 17.68 28.07 0.39
C LEU A 921 17.23 27.16 1.52
N ILE A 922 16.64 26.01 1.22
CA ILE A 922 16.16 25.06 2.24
C ILE A 922 17.15 23.91 2.37
N TYR A 923 17.64 23.65 3.58
CA TYR A 923 18.42 22.48 3.95
C TYR A 923 17.57 21.52 4.79
N LEU A 924 17.70 20.22 4.49
CA LEU A 924 17.03 19.14 5.22
C LEU A 924 18.00 17.97 5.38
N LYS A 925 18.22 17.52 6.61
CA LYS A 925 18.97 16.31 6.91
C LYS A 925 18.07 15.08 6.70
N GLY A 926 18.20 14.43 5.54
CA GLY A 926 17.31 13.36 5.07
C GLY A 926 17.05 12.27 6.12
N ASP A 927 18.11 11.67 6.65
CA ASP A 927 18.05 10.51 7.56
C ASP A 927 17.24 10.77 8.86
N GLU A 928 17.15 12.03 9.34
CA GLU A 928 16.40 12.36 10.56
C GLU A 928 14.90 12.56 10.32
N TYR A 929 14.50 12.73 9.07
CA TYR A 929 13.11 12.85 8.64
C TYR A 929 12.67 11.69 7.76
N GLU A 930 13.36 10.57 7.89
CA GLU A 930 13.01 9.31 7.27
C GLU A 930 12.51 8.37 8.38
N ASP A 931 11.30 7.86 8.22
CA ASP A 931 10.73 6.83 9.09
C ASP A 931 10.80 5.51 8.34
N ALA A 932 11.42 4.51 8.96
CA ALA A 932 11.67 3.21 8.33
C ALA A 932 10.38 2.51 7.87
N GLU A 933 9.23 2.79 8.49
CA GLU A 933 7.93 2.20 8.15
C GLU A 933 7.08 3.12 7.25
N LYS A 934 7.16 4.43 7.48
CA LYS A 934 6.29 5.44 6.85
C LYS A 934 6.92 6.13 5.64
N GLY A 935 8.22 5.92 5.41
CA GLY A 935 8.99 6.63 4.40
C GLY A 935 9.31 8.08 4.83
N PRO A 936 9.53 9.00 3.88
CA PRO A 936 9.95 10.36 4.20
C PRO A 936 8.82 11.12 4.93
N LEU A 937 9.09 11.52 6.16
CA LEU A 937 8.23 12.34 7.00
C LEU A 937 8.21 13.81 6.53
N VAL A 938 9.21 14.22 5.75
CA VAL A 938 9.29 15.56 5.14
C VAL A 938 9.74 15.43 3.70
N VAL A 939 8.97 15.99 2.76
CA VAL A 939 9.28 16.01 1.33
C VAL A 939 9.26 17.45 0.84
N VAL A 940 10.39 17.93 0.31
CA VAL A 940 10.56 19.30 -0.20
C VAL A 940 10.64 19.26 -1.73
N LYS A 941 9.83 20.08 -2.41
CA LYS A 941 9.85 20.23 -3.87
C LYS A 941 9.96 21.70 -4.26
N PRO A 942 11.01 22.12 -5.00
CA PRO A 942 12.18 21.35 -5.45
C PRO A 942 13.03 20.82 -4.29
N ALA A 943 13.94 19.87 -4.57
CA ALA A 943 14.72 19.18 -3.53
C ALA A 943 15.46 20.16 -2.60
N ALA A 944 15.51 19.84 -1.30
CA ALA A 944 16.30 20.58 -0.32
C ALA A 944 17.80 20.35 -0.52
N LEU A 945 18.63 21.17 0.13
CA LEU A 945 20.07 21.00 0.21
C LEU A 945 20.40 19.78 1.06
N VAL A 946 21.36 18.99 0.60
CA VAL A 946 22.00 17.92 1.40
C VAL A 946 23.15 18.48 2.23
N GLN A 947 23.77 17.64 3.06
CA GLN A 947 24.83 18.06 3.99
C GLN A 947 26.03 18.70 3.28
N SER A 948 26.55 18.08 2.22
CA SER A 948 27.72 18.59 1.48
C SER A 948 27.45 19.96 0.84
N GLU A 949 26.28 20.14 0.23
CA GLU A 949 25.84 21.42 -0.35
C GLU A 949 25.71 22.50 0.74
N LYS A 950 25.12 22.17 1.90
CA LYS A 950 24.98 23.11 3.02
C LYS A 950 26.34 23.49 3.61
N ASP A 951 27.29 22.55 3.70
CA ASP A 951 28.64 22.83 4.20
C ASP A 951 29.45 23.68 3.21
N PHE A 952 29.19 23.53 1.90
CA PHE A 952 29.71 24.44 0.88
C PHE A 952 29.18 25.87 1.08
N ILE A 953 27.87 26.05 1.26
CA ILE A 953 27.26 27.37 1.52
C ILE A 953 27.84 28.02 2.78
N ASP A 954 27.99 27.27 3.87
CA ASP A 954 28.59 27.77 5.12
C ASP A 954 30.04 28.22 4.90
N SER A 955 30.83 27.46 4.14
CA SER A 955 32.23 27.77 3.88
C SER A 955 32.37 29.00 2.98
N LEU A 956 31.50 29.15 1.97
CA LEU A 956 31.43 30.34 1.13
C LEU A 956 31.07 31.59 1.94
N LEU A 957 30.08 31.49 2.83
CA LEU A 957 29.68 32.60 3.71
C LEU A 957 30.84 33.05 4.60
N LYS A 958 31.55 32.11 5.23
CA LYS A 958 32.72 32.42 6.06
C LYS A 958 33.86 33.04 5.26
N PHE A 959 34.11 32.55 4.06
CA PHE A 959 35.10 33.15 3.16
C PHE A 959 34.77 34.61 2.87
N ILE A 960 33.51 34.92 2.53
CA ILE A 960 33.07 36.30 2.27
C ILE A 960 33.22 37.19 3.52
N GLN A 961 32.88 36.67 4.71
CA GLN A 961 33.00 37.41 5.97
C GLN A 961 34.45 37.69 6.39
N ASN A 962 35.37 36.81 6.02
CA ASN A 962 36.80 36.90 6.37
C ASN A 962 37.67 37.40 5.21
N ASP A 963 37.07 37.88 4.10
CA ASP A 963 37.81 38.33 2.93
C ASP A 963 38.81 39.44 3.31
N ASP A 964 40.09 39.22 3.01
CA ASP A 964 41.18 40.14 3.31
C ASP A 964 41.43 41.16 2.18
N GLY A 965 40.43 41.35 1.32
CA GLY A 965 40.47 42.24 0.16
C GLY A 965 40.67 41.52 -1.19
N LEU A 966 40.55 40.18 -1.24
CA LEU A 966 40.64 39.42 -2.50
C LEU A 966 39.50 39.80 -3.47
N LEU A 967 38.32 40.09 -2.92
CA LEU A 967 37.12 40.52 -3.65
C LEU A 967 36.99 42.04 -3.82
N ASN A 968 38.01 42.83 -3.45
CA ASN A 968 37.92 44.28 -3.52
C ASN A 968 37.69 44.77 -4.97
N GLY A 969 36.65 45.57 -5.17
CA GLY A 969 36.21 46.04 -6.49
C GLY A 969 35.48 45.00 -7.35
N LYS A 970 35.18 43.81 -6.82
CA LYS A 970 34.51 42.71 -7.53
C LYS A 970 33.14 42.44 -6.92
N SER A 971 32.23 41.88 -7.71
CA SER A 971 30.91 41.42 -7.24
C SER A 971 30.80 39.91 -7.38
N MET A 972 30.15 39.25 -6.42
CA MET A 972 30.00 37.79 -6.40
C MET A 972 28.52 37.39 -6.37
N TYR A 973 28.15 36.41 -7.19
CA TYR A 973 26.78 35.88 -7.24
C TYR A 973 26.77 34.36 -7.31
N LEU A 974 25.77 33.71 -6.70
CA LEU A 974 25.63 32.26 -6.66
C LEU A 974 24.22 31.84 -7.08
N LEU A 975 24.11 30.77 -7.86
CA LEU A 975 22.84 30.12 -8.20
C LEU A 975 22.92 28.64 -7.89
N ARG A 976 21.96 28.13 -7.13
CA ARG A 976 21.70 26.68 -7.05
C ARG A 976 20.98 26.25 -8.32
N ASN A 977 21.68 25.45 -9.10
CA ASN A 977 21.26 24.99 -10.41
C ASN A 977 20.32 23.77 -10.27
N ARG A 978 19.27 23.73 -11.09
CA ARG A 978 18.25 22.68 -10.96
C ARG A 978 18.62 21.45 -11.78
N SER A 979 18.61 20.27 -11.14
CA SER A 979 18.71 19.01 -11.88
C SER A 979 17.59 18.89 -12.94
N LYS A 980 17.95 18.40 -14.14
CA LYS A 980 17.08 18.14 -15.32
C LYS A 980 16.44 19.37 -15.99
N LYS A 981 16.39 20.51 -15.31
CA LYS A 981 15.72 21.74 -15.78
C LYS A 981 16.66 22.93 -15.88
N GLY A 982 17.68 22.96 -15.05
CA GLY A 982 18.69 24.00 -15.05
C GLY A 982 19.72 23.82 -16.16
N ILE A 983 20.86 24.46 -15.98
CA ILE A 983 21.94 24.46 -16.96
C ILE A 983 22.71 23.15 -16.78
N GLY A 984 22.61 22.25 -17.75
CA GLY A 984 23.22 20.92 -17.72
C GLY A 984 24.33 20.73 -18.74
N PHE A 985 25.22 19.78 -18.46
CA PHE A 985 26.41 19.45 -19.25
C PHE A 985 26.68 17.92 -19.31
N PHE A 986 27.64 17.48 -20.13
CA PHE A 986 27.86 16.07 -20.52
C PHE A 986 28.68 15.27 -19.49
N ASP A 987 28.54 13.94 -19.29
CA ASP A 987 28.38 12.79 -20.21
C ASP A 987 27.53 11.63 -19.60
N SER A 988 26.95 10.75 -20.43
CA SER A 988 26.18 9.49 -20.16
C SER A 988 25.07 9.44 -19.07
N LEU A 989 24.94 10.45 -18.21
CA LEU A 989 24.06 10.46 -17.03
C LEU A 989 23.28 11.77 -16.81
N TYR A 990 23.33 12.73 -17.74
CA TYR A 990 22.80 14.09 -17.55
C TYR A 990 23.39 14.78 -16.31
N PHE A 991 24.62 15.33 -16.42
CA PHE A 991 25.27 16.01 -15.31
C PHE A 991 24.77 17.46 -15.19
N TYR A 992 24.29 17.84 -14.01
CA TYR A 992 23.91 19.21 -13.69
C TYR A 992 24.72 19.59 -12.45
N PRO A 993 25.75 20.45 -12.57
CA PRO A 993 26.50 20.93 -11.41
C PRO A 993 25.53 21.55 -10.41
N ASP A 994 25.67 21.27 -9.12
CA ASP A 994 24.73 21.77 -8.11
C ASP A 994 24.68 23.30 -8.01
N PHE A 995 25.80 23.99 -8.28
CA PHE A 995 25.91 25.44 -8.19
C PHE A 995 26.65 26.09 -9.35
N ILE A 996 26.31 27.35 -9.61
CA ILE A 996 27.03 28.24 -10.53
C ILE A 996 27.40 29.51 -9.77
N LEU A 997 28.68 29.85 -9.77
CA LEU A 997 29.27 31.00 -9.10
C LEU A 997 29.78 32.00 -10.14
N TRP A 998 29.40 33.26 -10.00
CA TRP A 998 29.93 34.37 -10.80
C TRP A 998 30.82 35.25 -9.94
N ILE A 999 31.98 35.62 -10.46
CA ILE A 999 32.77 36.75 -9.97
C ILE A 999 32.92 37.75 -11.11
N ILE A 1000 32.46 38.97 -10.89
CA ILE A 1000 32.49 40.06 -11.87
C ILE A 1000 33.63 41.02 -11.52
N ASP A 1001 34.55 41.22 -12.46
CA ASP A 1001 35.68 42.16 -12.37
C ASP A 1001 35.65 43.14 -13.56
N GLY A 1002 34.99 44.30 -13.38
CA GLY A 1002 34.70 45.20 -14.49
C GLY A 1002 33.70 44.59 -15.47
N GLU A 1003 34.09 44.46 -16.74
CA GLU A 1003 33.27 43.81 -17.78
C GLU A 1003 33.49 42.28 -17.83
N HIS A 1004 34.56 41.78 -17.20
CA HIS A 1004 34.93 40.36 -17.22
C HIS A 1004 34.13 39.55 -16.20
N GLN A 1005 33.59 38.39 -16.60
CA GLN A 1005 32.88 37.47 -15.71
C GLN A 1005 33.53 36.10 -15.65
N TYR A 1006 33.95 35.73 -14.44
CA TYR A 1006 34.35 34.36 -14.14
C TYR A 1006 33.11 33.55 -13.78
N VAL A 1007 32.74 32.57 -14.60
CA VAL A 1007 31.58 31.68 -14.41
C VAL A 1007 32.09 30.29 -14.03
N THR A 1008 31.86 29.91 -12.79
CA THR A 1008 32.42 28.69 -12.20
C THR A 1008 31.33 27.72 -11.79
N PHE A 1009 31.41 26.47 -12.26
CA PHE A 1009 30.49 25.40 -11.90
C PHE A 1009 31.01 24.64 -10.68
N ILE A 1010 30.20 24.48 -9.65
CA ILE A 1010 30.61 23.89 -8.37
C ILE A 1010 29.72 22.70 -8.04
N GLU A 1011 30.35 21.59 -7.66
CA GLU A 1011 29.70 20.31 -7.39
C GLU A 1011 30.17 19.72 -6.04
N PRO A 1012 29.37 19.88 -4.96
CA PRO A 1012 29.64 19.27 -3.66
C PRO A 1012 29.34 17.75 -3.60
N HIS A 1013 30.21 16.91 -4.18
CA HIS A 1013 29.94 15.48 -4.45
C HIS A 1013 30.86 14.47 -3.74
N GLY A 1014 30.27 13.36 -3.28
CA GLY A 1014 31.00 12.25 -2.67
C GLY A 1014 31.72 11.39 -3.70
N MET A 1015 33.00 11.08 -3.48
CA MET A 1015 33.88 10.49 -4.50
C MET A 1015 34.15 8.98 -4.31
N LEU A 1016 33.60 8.37 -3.25
CA LEU A 1016 33.80 6.94 -2.90
C LEU A 1016 33.48 5.95 -4.04
N HIS A 1017 32.52 6.27 -4.90
CA HIS A 1017 32.06 5.39 -5.98
C HIS A 1017 32.55 5.82 -7.37
N GLU A 1018 33.38 6.87 -7.44
CA GLU A 1018 33.91 7.40 -8.70
C GLU A 1018 35.13 6.59 -9.19
N LYS A 1019 35.36 6.58 -10.51
CA LYS A 1019 36.39 5.74 -11.16
C LYS A 1019 37.75 6.44 -11.28
N GLY A 1020 38.22 7.10 -10.22
CA GLY A 1020 39.49 7.82 -10.28
C GLY A 1020 39.44 9.10 -11.11
N TYR A 1021 40.62 9.64 -11.43
CA TYR A 1021 40.81 10.81 -12.31
C TYR A 1021 40.23 10.67 -13.73
N LYS A 1022 39.81 9.46 -14.13
CA LYS A 1022 39.14 9.20 -15.42
C LYS A 1022 37.62 9.32 -15.35
N SER A 1023 37.06 9.81 -14.23
CA SER A 1023 35.62 10.10 -14.14
C SER A 1023 35.22 11.15 -15.17
N ALA A 1024 34.07 10.93 -15.82
CA ALA A 1024 33.52 11.87 -16.79
C ALA A 1024 33.23 13.25 -16.18
N LYS A 1025 32.90 13.33 -14.88
CA LYS A 1025 32.69 14.60 -14.17
C LYS A 1025 33.98 15.41 -14.07
N ILE A 1026 35.10 14.77 -13.71
CA ILE A 1026 36.41 15.41 -13.60
C ILE A 1026 36.89 15.87 -14.98
N ASP A 1027 36.77 15.00 -15.99
CA ASP A 1027 37.14 15.33 -17.37
C ASP A 1027 36.32 16.52 -17.92
N PHE A 1028 35.03 16.60 -17.58
CA PHE A 1028 34.18 17.72 -17.98
C PHE A 1028 34.67 19.06 -17.43
N PHE A 1029 35.00 19.16 -16.14
CA PHE A 1029 35.51 20.41 -15.57
C PHE A 1029 36.84 20.86 -16.18
N ASN A 1030 37.70 19.91 -16.54
CA ASN A 1030 38.92 20.23 -17.30
C ASN A 1030 38.60 20.77 -18.71
N LYS A 1031 37.58 20.20 -19.38
CA LYS A 1031 37.16 20.62 -20.73
C LYS A 1031 36.49 21.98 -20.79
N LEU A 1032 35.85 22.43 -19.72
CA LEU A 1032 35.23 23.76 -19.65
C LEU A 1032 36.23 24.86 -20.04
N LYS A 1033 37.39 24.85 -19.38
CA LYS A 1033 38.45 25.85 -19.57
C LYS A 1033 39.29 25.59 -20.83
N THR A 1034 39.59 24.32 -21.11
CA THR A 1034 40.54 23.95 -22.19
C THR A 1034 39.90 23.87 -23.58
N GLU A 1035 38.61 23.57 -23.68
CA GLU A 1035 37.91 23.37 -24.96
C GLU A 1035 36.69 24.28 -25.14
N ILE A 1036 35.82 24.38 -24.15
CA ILE A 1036 34.52 25.06 -24.28
C ILE A 1036 34.70 26.58 -24.29
N GLU A 1037 35.44 27.14 -23.33
CA GLU A 1037 35.74 28.57 -23.25
C GLU A 1037 36.33 29.11 -24.56
N GLN A 1038 37.33 28.41 -25.11
CA GLN A 1038 37.98 28.81 -26.36
C GLN A 1038 37.04 28.84 -27.57
N LYS A 1039 35.95 28.06 -27.56
CA LYS A 1039 34.98 27.98 -28.66
C LYS A 1039 33.89 29.06 -28.58
N LEU A 1040 33.69 29.70 -27.42
CA LEU A 1040 32.63 30.70 -27.22
C LEU A 1040 32.96 32.04 -27.88
N ASN A 1041 34.25 32.34 -28.16
CA ASN A 1041 34.72 33.61 -28.72
C ASN A 1041 34.22 34.84 -27.95
N ASP A 1042 34.17 34.76 -26.62
CA ASP A 1042 33.79 35.85 -25.73
C ASP A 1042 34.99 36.14 -24.81
N ASP A 1043 35.72 37.23 -25.08
CA ASP A 1043 36.94 37.57 -24.35
C ASP A 1043 36.66 38.04 -22.91
N ASP A 1044 35.39 38.36 -22.60
CA ASP A 1044 34.95 38.87 -21.30
C ASP A 1044 34.35 37.75 -20.41
N ILE A 1045 34.53 36.47 -20.77
CA ILE A 1045 34.09 35.33 -19.95
C ILE A 1045 35.23 34.34 -19.72
N SER A 1046 35.33 33.82 -18.50
CA SER A 1046 36.16 32.65 -18.20
C SER A 1046 35.32 31.57 -17.53
N LEU A 1047 35.48 30.33 -17.97
CA LEU A 1047 34.77 29.16 -17.47
C LEU A 1047 35.69 28.31 -16.61
N ASP A 1048 35.20 27.89 -15.44
CA ASP A 1048 35.93 26.97 -14.58
C ASP A 1048 34.96 25.98 -13.90
N GLY A 1049 35.49 24.92 -13.30
CA GLY A 1049 34.70 23.89 -12.63
C GLY A 1049 35.45 23.21 -11.50
N TYR A 1050 34.79 23.01 -10.36
CA TYR A 1050 35.41 22.41 -9.17
C TYR A 1050 34.51 21.37 -8.50
N ILE A 1051 35.10 20.23 -8.12
CA ILE A 1051 34.48 19.23 -7.25
C ILE A 1051 34.90 19.52 -5.82
N ILE A 1052 33.92 19.65 -4.93
CA ILE A 1052 34.14 19.86 -3.50
C ILE A 1052 33.67 18.60 -2.78
N THR A 1053 34.60 17.75 -2.34
CA THR A 1053 34.22 16.45 -1.79
C THR A 1053 34.11 16.46 -0.26
N PRO A 1054 33.02 15.90 0.31
CA PRO A 1054 32.95 15.53 1.72
C PRO A 1054 33.67 14.21 2.01
N THR A 1055 34.20 13.53 1.00
CA THR A 1055 34.91 12.25 1.18
C THR A 1055 36.29 12.53 1.75
N GLN A 1056 36.64 11.89 2.86
CA GLN A 1056 37.99 12.01 3.43
C GLN A 1056 39.04 11.46 2.47
N ALA A 1057 40.19 12.15 2.37
CA ALA A 1057 41.29 11.80 1.48
C ALA A 1057 41.78 10.36 1.72
N VAL A 1058 41.75 9.88 2.96
CA VAL A 1058 42.14 8.50 3.33
C VAL A 1058 41.29 7.44 2.62
N ALA A 1059 40.01 7.74 2.35
CA ALA A 1059 39.12 6.82 1.64
C ALA A 1059 39.43 6.76 0.13
N LEU A 1060 40.18 7.73 -0.40
CA LEU A 1060 40.57 7.85 -1.80
C LEU A 1060 42.04 7.45 -2.03
N GLU A 1061 42.73 6.86 -1.06
CA GLU A 1061 44.14 6.42 -1.21
C GLU A 1061 44.37 5.54 -2.45
N HIS A 1062 43.37 4.73 -2.81
CA HIS A 1062 43.40 3.85 -3.97
C HIS A 1062 43.45 4.60 -5.33
N TRP A 1063 43.17 5.90 -5.36
CA TRP A 1063 43.30 6.74 -6.56
C TRP A 1063 44.76 7.11 -6.84
N GLY A 1064 45.61 7.08 -5.81
CA GLY A 1064 46.97 7.57 -5.86
C GLY A 1064 47.05 9.10 -5.90
N GLY A 1065 48.17 9.62 -5.40
CA GLY A 1065 48.49 11.05 -5.38
C GLY A 1065 48.17 11.76 -4.06
N SER A 1066 48.78 12.92 -3.87
CA SER A 1066 48.57 13.79 -2.70
C SER A 1066 47.34 14.68 -2.88
N ILE A 1067 46.82 15.25 -1.79
CA ILE A 1067 45.75 16.27 -1.85
C ILE A 1067 46.14 17.41 -2.80
N LEU A 1068 47.42 17.80 -2.82
CA LEU A 1068 47.92 18.84 -3.71
C LEU A 1068 47.75 18.47 -5.20
N GLU A 1069 48.06 17.22 -5.56
CA GLU A 1069 47.86 16.70 -6.93
C GLU A 1069 46.37 16.58 -7.27
N MET A 1070 45.52 16.24 -6.30
CA MET A 1070 44.06 16.25 -6.49
C MET A 1070 43.50 17.65 -6.72
N ASN A 1071 44.06 18.67 -6.06
CA ASN A 1071 43.71 20.08 -6.27
C ASN A 1071 44.08 20.56 -7.68
N GLU A 1072 45.17 20.05 -8.26
CA GLU A 1072 45.54 20.29 -9.67
C GLU A 1072 44.49 19.72 -10.64
N HIS A 1073 43.75 18.70 -10.22
CA HIS A 1073 42.59 18.13 -10.93
C HIS A 1073 41.24 18.77 -10.52
N HIS A 1074 41.28 19.92 -9.85
CA HIS A 1074 40.11 20.69 -9.40
C HIS A 1074 39.22 19.95 -8.38
N ILE A 1075 39.81 19.05 -7.59
CA ILE A 1075 39.13 18.31 -6.52
C ILE A 1075 39.62 18.84 -5.17
N TYR A 1076 38.72 19.41 -4.38
CA TYR A 1076 39.02 20.02 -3.07
C TYR A 1076 38.29 19.29 -1.93
N PHE A 1077 38.89 19.22 -0.75
CA PHE A 1077 38.45 18.41 0.38
C PHE A 1077 37.87 19.25 1.52
N GLN A 1078 36.58 19.04 1.84
CA GLN A 1078 35.91 19.81 2.90
C GLN A 1078 36.48 19.53 4.30
N HIS A 1079 36.95 18.32 4.57
CA HIS A 1079 37.43 17.93 5.90
C HIS A 1079 38.89 18.30 6.16
N GLU A 1080 39.79 17.95 5.23
CA GLU A 1080 41.23 18.11 5.40
C GLU A 1080 41.70 19.55 5.18
N GLU A 1081 41.11 20.24 4.20
CA GLU A 1081 41.47 21.63 3.87
C GLU A 1081 40.63 22.66 4.64
N GLY A 1082 39.53 22.19 5.26
CA GLY A 1082 38.69 22.97 6.15
C GLY A 1082 38.16 24.24 5.47
N GLU A 1083 38.36 25.40 6.09
CA GLU A 1083 37.85 26.67 5.53
C GLU A 1083 38.73 27.24 4.40
N ARG A 1084 39.93 26.69 4.19
CA ARG A 1084 40.91 27.25 3.24
C ARG A 1084 40.62 26.91 1.78
N TYR A 1085 39.89 25.82 1.52
CA TYR A 1085 39.64 25.40 0.13
C TYR A 1085 38.87 26.47 -0.66
N MET A 1086 37.96 27.22 -0.01
CA MET A 1086 37.22 28.30 -0.67
C MET A 1086 38.15 29.43 -1.11
N GLU A 1087 39.08 29.83 -0.25
CA GLU A 1087 40.09 30.84 -0.60
C GLU A 1087 40.97 30.36 -1.76
N MET A 1088 41.38 29.08 -1.75
CA MET A 1088 42.17 28.46 -2.82
C MET A 1088 41.41 28.45 -4.15
N ILE A 1089 40.14 28.05 -4.16
CA ILE A 1089 39.28 28.08 -5.34
C ILE A 1089 39.16 29.51 -5.88
N VAL A 1090 38.87 30.51 -5.05
CA VAL A 1090 38.72 31.89 -5.51
C VAL A 1090 40.03 32.48 -6.02
N ARG A 1091 41.17 32.18 -5.39
CA ARG A 1091 42.50 32.57 -5.91
C ARG A 1091 42.79 31.95 -7.27
N ASN A 1092 42.43 30.70 -7.48
CA ASN A 1092 42.55 30.03 -8.78
C ASN A 1092 41.66 30.65 -9.86
N ILE A 1093 40.40 30.94 -9.52
CA ILE A 1093 39.45 31.62 -10.42
C ILE A 1093 40.04 32.95 -10.89
N LEU A 1094 40.61 33.74 -9.97
CA LEU A 1094 41.19 35.05 -10.26
C LEU A 1094 42.62 35.02 -10.82
N GLY A 1095 43.22 33.83 -11.00
CA GLY A 1095 44.60 33.68 -11.48
C GLY A 1095 45.68 34.22 -10.54
N LYS A 1096 45.40 34.31 -9.22
CA LYS A 1096 46.29 34.88 -8.19
C LYS A 1096 47.06 33.80 -7.41
N ASN A 1097 47.69 32.85 -8.09
CA ASN A 1097 48.56 31.85 -7.46
C ASN A 1097 49.96 32.42 -7.20
N LYS A 1098 50.08 33.20 -6.12
CA LYS A 1098 51.34 33.52 -5.44
C LYS A 1098 51.15 33.59 -3.94
#